data_AF-A0A4P5W2N8-F1
#
_entry.id   AF-A0A4P5W2N8-F1
#
_cell.length_a   1.000
_cell.length_b   1.000
_cell.length_c   1.000
_cell.angle_alpha   90.00
_cell.angle_beta   90.00
_cell.angle_gamma   90.00
#
_symmetry.space_group_name_H-M   'P 1'
#
loop_
_entity.id
_entity.type
_entity.pdbx_description
1 polymer ?
#
loop_
_entity_poly.entity_id
_entity_poly.type
_entity_poly.pdbx_seq_one_letter_code
_entity_poly.pdbx_strand_id
1 'polypeptide(L)'
;MRPSLLVVLLLSCQPTPEDTGKAPDSGTATDADGDGFTEANGECDDGDSNVNPAALEVCDGRDNDCNGSVDDGLGSTFYEDVDGDGFGDPATASLACEGVGVANGDDCDDADATINPAAIEVCDGDDDDCDGVPDDGVTTQFWVDGDGDGYGDPSVPQPACGPTDGLVADDSDCDDSSAEANPSRLEVCDLQDNDCNGLVDDGVTTTYYPDRDGDGYGGSDPSEDACSQPTGYAALDGDCDDDDTAYNPGAAETDCNDSHDYNCDGSTGYADVDGDGWAACEECDDSLPDVNPDGTEVCNALDDDCDGGVDEADADGAGTWYLDADADGYGTATDSEIACDAPADHVANPDDCDDAETTVNPSALEMCDSIDNDCDAEIDESDAVDALVWYLDYDSDGYGTTRFSTTACDAPADYVASTTDCDDTERDVHPGATEVCDSVDNDCDGTVDDLTDGDGDGFAACDDCDDGDSTTYPGAIEWCNGRDDDCDGTTDEADAADASTWYIDYDSDGYGSTRFSETACDAPAYYVANADDCDDTDADVSPVGIEVCNGLDDDCDGSIDGGTASGSTWYEDDDGDGYGDASSTSVACDAPSGFVADDTDCDDADSTINPAASEECNSVDDDCDGSVDESSTTGLTWYVDSDGDGYGSSTTTTAYTCSAPAGSSAIDGDCDDTDAAISPADTEVCNGEDDDCDGSVDSASACGCSVATYSGNGHTYMFCTTGSYWAAASSSCSAVGYHLATMADAAENSWVTGQANTYITGSDPWIGFNDLASEGSWVWATGEAVTYTNWGSGEPNNSGNEDCAHLYDSGVWNDHQCSGLSTGYICESG
;
A
#
# COMPACT_ATOMS: atom_id res chain seq x y z
N MET A 1 -12.40 43.71 6.33
CA MET A 1 -13.04 44.95 6.86
C MET A 1 -13.93 44.63 8.07
N ARG A 2 -13.39 44.79 9.29
CA ARG A 2 -14.03 45.20 10.58
C ARG A 2 -12.95 45.01 11.66
N PRO A 3 -12.66 46.00 12.52
CA PRO A 3 -11.56 45.91 13.50
C PRO A 3 -12.08 45.50 14.87
N SER A 4 -11.40 44.57 15.55
CA SER A 4 -11.56 44.31 16.98
C SER A 4 -10.20 44.35 17.67
N LEU A 5 -9.88 45.54 18.16
CA LEU A 5 -9.26 45.84 19.45
C LEU A 5 -8.63 44.64 20.21
N LEU A 6 -7.32 44.43 20.08
CA LEU A 6 -6.52 43.71 21.07
C LEU A 6 -5.59 44.70 21.79
N VAL A 7 -5.67 44.67 23.11
CA VAL A 7 -4.95 45.53 24.04
C VAL A 7 -3.53 44.99 24.17
N VAL A 8 -2.57 45.69 23.60
CA VAL A 8 -1.14 45.45 23.84
C VAL A 8 -0.85 45.85 25.29
N LEU A 9 -0.68 44.86 26.17
CA LEU A 9 -0.15 45.05 27.51
C LEU A 9 1.39 45.06 27.42
N LEU A 10 1.97 46.21 27.05
CA LEU A 10 3.40 46.46 27.19
C LEU A 10 3.76 46.45 28.68
N LEU A 11 4.22 45.31 29.20
CA LEU A 11 5.00 45.29 30.44
C LEU A 11 6.45 45.65 30.09
N SER A 12 6.68 46.96 29.99
CA SER A 12 8.02 47.52 30.00
C SER A 12 8.69 47.24 31.35
N CYS A 13 9.77 46.45 31.36
CA CYS A 13 10.69 46.43 32.49
C CYS A 13 11.56 47.69 32.40
N GLN A 14 11.17 48.74 33.13
CA GLN A 14 12.01 49.91 33.37
C GLN A 14 13.04 49.53 34.47
N PRO A 15 14.32 49.90 34.32
CA PRO A 15 15.30 49.70 35.37
C PRO A 15 15.00 50.67 36.52
N THR A 16 14.95 50.17 37.76
CA THR A 16 14.96 51.02 38.96
C THR A 16 16.36 51.10 39.56
N PRO A 17 16.71 52.25 40.17
CA PRO A 17 18.10 52.67 40.32
C PRO A 17 18.64 52.47 41.74
N GLU A 18 19.98 52.60 41.82
CA GLU A 18 20.83 52.77 43.01
C GLU A 18 21.44 51.49 43.61
N ASP A 19 22.68 51.19 43.21
CA ASP A 19 23.77 51.33 44.18
C ASP A 19 24.89 52.22 43.62
N THR A 20 24.87 53.49 44.03
CA THR A 20 25.99 54.40 43.87
C THR A 20 26.77 54.47 45.17
N GLY A 21 27.94 53.85 45.22
CA GLY A 21 29.00 54.14 46.17
C GLY A 21 29.98 52.98 46.28
N LYS A 22 31.29 53.13 46.07
CA LYS A 22 32.12 54.16 46.72
C LYS A 22 33.58 54.11 46.23
N ALA A 23 34.15 55.31 46.17
CA ALA A 23 35.53 55.77 46.01
C ALA A 23 36.72 54.83 46.38
N PRO A 24 37.91 55.07 45.78
CA PRO A 24 39.08 54.18 45.89
C PRO A 24 39.64 54.23 47.31
N ASP A 25 39.69 53.09 47.98
CA ASP A 25 40.41 52.95 49.24
C ASP A 25 41.66 52.11 49.04
N SER A 26 42.78 52.68 49.46
CA SER A 26 44.08 52.04 49.49
C SER A 26 44.11 51.00 50.61
N GLY A 27 43.83 49.73 50.30
CA GLY A 27 43.94 48.65 51.27
C GLY A 27 44.07 47.30 50.57
N THR A 28 45.30 46.78 50.51
CA THR A 28 45.70 45.40 50.19
C THR A 28 44.61 44.50 49.58
N ALA A 29 44.64 44.32 48.25
CA ALA A 29 43.94 43.23 47.57
C ALA A 29 44.31 41.90 48.25
N THR A 30 43.34 41.30 48.92
CA THR A 30 43.47 40.01 49.59
C THR A 30 42.32 39.17 49.09
N ASP A 31 42.65 38.27 48.17
CA ASP A 31 41.85 37.11 47.74
C ASP A 31 41.22 36.45 48.98
N ALA A 32 39.94 36.78 49.22
CA ALA A 32 39.30 36.50 50.50
C ALA A 32 38.65 35.10 50.55
N ASP A 33 38.30 34.54 49.41
CA ASP A 33 37.78 33.18 49.26
C ASP A 33 38.82 32.16 48.78
N GLY A 34 39.97 32.62 48.26
CA GLY A 34 41.14 31.80 47.94
C GLY A 34 41.16 31.25 46.51
N ASP A 35 40.38 31.79 45.58
CA ASP A 35 40.28 31.30 44.20
C ASP A 35 41.36 31.86 43.26
N GLY A 36 42.10 32.87 43.72
CA GLY A 36 43.20 33.51 42.98
C GLY A 36 42.79 34.77 42.21
N PHE A 37 41.52 35.17 42.25
CA PHE A 37 41.01 36.45 41.78
C PHE A 37 40.90 37.46 42.95
N THR A 38 40.85 38.74 42.60
CA THR A 38 40.71 39.88 43.53
C THR A 38 39.97 40.98 42.80
N GLU A 39 39.38 41.95 43.51
CA GLU A 39 38.80 43.16 42.89
C GLU A 39 39.77 43.88 41.91
N ALA A 40 41.09 43.69 42.05
CA ALA A 40 42.10 44.30 41.19
C ALA A 40 42.33 43.58 39.84
N ASN A 41 41.87 42.34 39.67
CA ASN A 41 42.04 41.55 38.44
C ASN A 41 40.72 41.12 37.78
N GLY A 42 39.61 41.76 38.13
CA GLY A 42 38.33 41.63 37.43
C GLY A 42 37.23 40.90 38.20
N GLU A 43 37.50 40.49 39.44
CA GLU A 43 36.52 39.83 40.28
C GLU A 43 35.40 40.77 40.73
N CYS A 44 34.16 40.31 40.61
CA CYS A 44 32.97 41.07 40.97
C CYS A 44 32.39 40.72 42.35
N ASP A 45 32.77 39.59 42.97
CA ASP A 45 32.48 39.25 44.38
C ASP A 45 33.63 38.46 45.06
N ASP A 46 34.60 39.16 45.68
CA ASP A 46 35.80 38.65 46.41
C ASP A 46 35.43 37.85 47.71
N GLY A 47 34.22 37.30 47.78
CA GLY A 47 33.74 36.47 48.88
C GLY A 47 33.00 35.20 48.42
N ASP A 48 32.87 34.98 47.11
CA ASP A 48 32.25 33.80 46.50
C ASP A 48 33.12 33.25 45.38
N SER A 49 33.79 32.13 45.65
CA SER A 49 34.77 31.50 44.73
C SER A 49 34.15 30.97 43.43
N ASN A 50 32.84 31.13 43.23
CA ASN A 50 32.12 30.78 42.01
C ASN A 50 31.70 32.03 41.20
N VAL A 51 32.17 33.22 41.58
CA VAL A 51 31.85 34.50 40.95
C VAL A 51 33.16 35.23 40.63
N ASN A 52 33.79 34.84 39.53
CA ASN A 52 35.07 35.37 39.07
C ASN A 52 35.20 35.26 37.54
N PRO A 53 36.13 35.99 36.88
CA PRO A 53 36.29 36.01 35.42
C PRO A 53 36.57 34.68 34.71
N ALA A 54 36.79 33.60 35.44
CA ALA A 54 37.01 32.26 34.91
C ALA A 54 35.96 31.25 35.39
N ALA A 55 34.94 31.68 36.13
CA ALA A 55 33.81 30.85 36.49
C ALA A 55 32.97 30.58 35.23
N LEU A 56 32.36 29.40 35.20
CA LEU A 56 31.33 29.08 34.20
C LEU A 56 30.01 29.66 34.70
N GLU A 57 29.25 30.28 33.79
CA GLU A 57 27.88 30.68 34.07
C GLU A 57 27.04 29.48 34.54
N VAL A 58 26.06 29.74 35.39
CA VAL A 58 25.02 28.79 35.83
C VAL A 58 23.70 29.55 35.95
N CYS A 59 22.56 28.97 35.56
CA CYS A 59 21.24 29.64 35.60
C CYS A 59 20.79 29.94 37.06
N ASP A 60 21.35 30.96 37.69
CA ASP A 60 21.05 31.39 39.06
C ASP A 60 20.75 32.89 39.18
N GLY A 61 20.75 33.61 38.05
CA GLY A 61 20.44 35.03 37.97
C GLY A 61 21.60 35.92 38.41
N ARG A 62 22.84 35.41 38.37
CA ARG A 62 24.07 36.14 38.66
C ARG A 62 24.98 36.15 37.43
N ASP A 63 25.87 37.13 37.39
CA ASP A 63 26.95 37.22 36.43
C ASP A 63 28.15 36.53 37.09
N ASN A 64 28.25 35.20 36.89
CA ASN A 64 29.25 34.36 37.55
C ASN A 64 30.64 34.59 36.97
N ASP A 65 30.74 34.84 35.67
CA ASP A 65 31.98 35.08 34.94
C ASP A 65 32.39 36.56 34.90
N CYS A 66 31.64 37.43 35.60
CA CYS A 66 31.89 38.87 35.73
C CYS A 66 32.08 39.60 34.39
N ASN A 67 31.49 39.11 33.29
CA ASN A 67 31.63 39.69 31.96
C ASN A 67 30.64 40.86 31.72
N GLY A 68 29.67 41.04 32.62
CA GLY A 68 28.64 42.09 32.56
C GLY A 68 27.29 41.65 32.00
N SER A 69 27.16 40.39 31.58
CA SER A 69 25.91 39.72 31.20
C SER A 69 25.56 38.67 32.27
N VAL A 70 24.28 38.53 32.59
CA VAL A 70 23.79 37.54 33.56
C VAL A 70 23.28 36.32 32.78
N ASP A 71 23.73 35.13 33.13
CA ASP A 71 23.33 33.83 32.55
C ASP A 71 23.55 33.72 31.02
N ASP A 72 24.62 34.33 30.48
CA ASP A 72 24.91 34.34 29.03
C ASP A 72 25.46 32.98 28.54
N GLY A 73 25.04 32.54 27.36
CA GLY A 73 25.44 31.23 26.80
C GLY A 73 24.78 30.01 27.46
N LEU A 74 23.74 30.20 28.29
CA LEU A 74 22.95 29.14 28.92
C LEU A 74 21.46 29.22 28.58
N GLY A 75 20.86 28.07 28.28
CA GLY A 75 19.42 27.93 28.04
C GLY A 75 19.08 26.69 27.23
N SER A 76 17.81 26.26 27.30
CA SER A 76 17.21 25.36 26.32
C SER A 76 16.49 26.20 25.27
N THR A 77 16.46 25.74 24.02
CA THR A 77 15.62 26.36 22.99
C THR A 77 14.16 25.99 23.27
N PHE A 78 13.29 26.99 23.24
CA PHE A 78 11.84 26.82 23.34
C PHE A 78 11.16 27.47 22.13
N TYR A 79 10.13 26.80 21.64
CA TYR A 79 9.30 27.22 20.52
C TYR A 79 7.91 27.60 21.04
N GLU A 80 7.31 28.65 20.46
CA GLU A 80 5.93 29.02 20.75
C GLU A 80 5.02 27.87 20.28
N ASP A 81 4.06 27.50 21.12
CA ASP A 81 3.08 26.43 20.90
C ASP A 81 1.71 27.11 20.96
N VAL A 82 1.21 27.55 19.81
CA VAL A 82 0.02 28.42 19.73
C VAL A 82 -1.26 27.62 19.83
N ASP A 83 -1.30 26.39 19.33
CA ASP A 83 -2.48 25.52 19.33
C ASP A 83 -2.53 24.51 20.50
N GLY A 84 -1.41 24.24 21.15
CA GLY A 84 -1.29 23.45 22.37
C GLY A 84 -1.09 21.95 22.18
N ASP A 85 -0.59 21.49 21.03
CA ASP A 85 -0.44 20.07 20.70
C ASP A 85 0.86 19.43 21.24
N GLY A 86 1.84 20.25 21.64
CA GLY A 86 3.11 19.81 22.21
C GLY A 86 4.32 19.96 21.29
N PHE A 87 4.11 20.35 20.04
CA PHE A 87 5.10 20.83 19.07
C PHE A 87 4.97 22.36 18.98
N GLY A 88 5.95 23.03 18.36
CA GLY A 88 5.92 24.48 18.30
C GLY A 88 6.66 25.01 17.08
N ASP A 89 6.37 26.26 16.71
CA ASP A 89 6.84 26.84 15.44
C ASP A 89 8.38 26.95 15.41
N PRO A 90 9.09 26.28 14.47
CA PRO A 90 10.55 26.32 14.35
C PRO A 90 11.08 27.75 14.16
N ALA A 91 10.28 28.65 13.59
CA ALA A 91 10.63 30.05 13.36
C ALA A 91 10.58 30.92 14.64
N THR A 92 10.03 30.41 15.74
CA THR A 92 9.87 31.16 17.01
C THR A 92 10.93 30.83 18.07
N ALA A 93 11.95 30.04 17.69
CA ALA A 93 13.02 29.59 18.57
C ALA A 93 13.56 30.71 19.49
N SER A 94 13.43 30.50 20.80
CA SER A 94 13.91 31.41 21.84
C SER A 94 14.78 30.67 22.86
N LEU A 95 15.97 31.20 23.13
CA LEU A 95 16.89 30.63 24.12
C LEU A 95 16.57 31.20 25.51
N ALA A 96 16.20 30.35 26.46
CA ALA A 96 15.91 30.76 27.84
C ALA A 96 16.28 29.67 28.86
N CYS A 97 16.66 30.08 30.08
CA CYS A 97 16.83 29.15 31.21
C CYS A 97 15.49 28.57 31.71
N GLU A 98 14.38 29.30 31.54
CA GLU A 98 12.99 28.84 31.73
C GLU A 98 12.12 29.51 30.66
N GLY A 99 11.65 28.74 29.68
CA GLY A 99 10.81 29.23 28.57
C GLY A 99 9.31 29.03 28.79
N VAL A 100 8.51 29.85 28.09
CA VAL A 100 7.08 29.62 27.85
C VAL A 100 6.97 29.14 26.41
N GLY A 101 6.87 27.82 26.23
CA GLY A 101 6.94 27.15 24.93
C GLY A 101 7.27 25.67 25.11
N VAL A 102 7.32 24.92 24.02
CA VAL A 102 7.72 23.50 24.01
C VAL A 102 9.17 23.34 23.54
N ALA A 103 9.77 22.20 23.85
CA ALA A 103 11.16 21.90 23.49
C ALA A 103 11.30 21.35 22.06
N ASN A 104 10.21 20.79 21.51
CA ASN A 104 10.16 20.31 20.14
C ASN A 104 9.68 21.44 19.23
N GLY A 105 10.41 21.73 18.17
CA GLY A 105 10.17 22.84 17.26
C GLY A 105 9.75 22.38 15.86
N ASP A 106 9.26 21.16 15.73
CA ASP A 106 9.07 20.50 14.44
C ASP A 106 7.63 20.68 13.90
N ASP A 107 6.90 21.69 14.36
CA ASP A 107 5.54 21.99 13.92
C ASP A 107 5.53 22.87 12.65
N CYS A 108 4.98 22.34 11.56
CA CYS A 108 4.90 23.03 10.28
C CYS A 108 3.66 23.96 10.13
N ASP A 109 2.64 23.82 10.99
CA ASP A 109 1.53 24.77 11.13
C ASP A 109 1.03 24.88 12.58
N ASP A 110 1.79 25.61 13.41
CA ASP A 110 1.53 25.91 14.84
C ASP A 110 0.17 26.62 15.13
N ALA A 111 -0.65 26.85 14.10
CA ALA A 111 -2.02 27.31 14.28
C ALA A 111 -3.07 26.18 14.25
N ASP A 112 -2.71 24.96 13.85
CA ASP A 112 -3.59 23.81 13.70
C ASP A 112 -3.04 22.52 14.33
N ALA A 113 -3.56 22.17 15.51
CA ALA A 113 -3.16 21.02 16.31
C ALA A 113 -3.37 19.63 15.66
N THR A 114 -3.84 19.58 14.41
CA THR A 114 -3.87 18.35 13.60
C THR A 114 -2.65 18.18 12.73
N ILE A 115 -1.83 19.22 12.55
CA ILE A 115 -0.63 19.24 11.72
C ILE A 115 0.58 19.31 12.65
N ASN A 116 1.23 18.17 12.88
CA ASN A 116 2.45 18.04 13.67
C ASN A 116 3.13 16.69 13.41
N PRO A 117 4.41 16.50 13.78
CA PRO A 117 5.16 15.26 13.57
C PRO A 117 4.61 13.96 14.17
N ALA A 118 3.54 14.01 14.95
CA ALA A 118 2.86 12.83 15.47
C ALA A 118 1.46 12.64 14.86
N ALA A 119 1.06 13.49 13.92
CA ALA A 119 -0.17 13.37 13.18
C ALA A 119 -0.12 12.17 12.20
N ILE A 120 -1.28 11.79 11.71
CA ILE A 120 -1.43 10.78 10.67
C ILE A 120 -2.00 11.50 9.47
N GLU A 121 -1.32 11.38 8.35
CA GLU A 121 -1.74 11.93 7.06
C GLU A 121 -3.19 11.57 6.70
N VAL A 122 -3.93 12.60 6.30
CA VAL A 122 -5.26 12.47 5.73
C VAL A 122 -5.30 13.16 4.38
N CYS A 123 -6.05 12.59 3.42
CA CYS A 123 -6.11 13.07 2.04
C CYS A 123 -6.79 14.45 1.87
N ASP A 124 -6.12 15.52 2.29
CA ASP A 124 -6.55 16.90 2.15
C ASP A 124 -5.49 17.83 1.54
N GLY A 125 -4.30 17.29 1.27
CA GLY A 125 -3.20 17.97 0.57
C GLY A 125 -2.35 18.87 1.47
N ASP A 126 -2.59 18.84 2.78
CA ASP A 126 -1.69 19.38 3.78
C ASP A 126 -0.64 18.29 4.17
N ASP A 127 0.47 18.71 4.75
CA ASP A 127 1.56 17.83 5.24
C ASP A 127 1.33 17.70 6.75
N ASP A 128 0.44 16.78 7.13
CA ASP A 128 -0.05 16.66 8.51
C ASP A 128 1.08 16.24 9.46
N ASP A 129 1.99 15.37 9.04
CA ASP A 129 3.08 14.85 9.87
C ASP A 129 4.42 15.61 9.70
N CYS A 130 4.41 16.71 8.94
CA CYS A 130 5.53 17.62 8.79
C CYS A 130 6.83 16.95 8.32
N ASP A 131 6.76 15.84 7.60
CA ASP A 131 7.92 15.13 7.04
C ASP A 131 8.40 15.72 5.70
N GLY A 132 7.61 16.64 5.13
CA GLY A 132 7.87 17.30 3.86
C GLY A 132 7.18 16.68 2.65
N VAL A 133 6.33 15.67 2.84
CA VAL A 133 5.58 14.95 1.81
C VAL A 133 4.09 14.92 2.14
N PRO A 134 3.28 15.83 1.56
CA PRO A 134 1.83 15.81 1.76
C PRO A 134 1.19 14.47 1.40
N ASP A 135 0.28 14.00 2.25
CA ASP A 135 -0.55 12.80 2.09
C ASP A 135 0.22 11.45 1.98
N ASP A 136 1.44 11.31 2.53
CA ASP A 136 2.15 10.00 2.58
C ASP A 136 1.54 9.03 3.63
N GLY A 137 1.82 7.73 3.58
CA GLY A 137 1.42 6.81 4.66
C GLY A 137 -0.10 6.59 4.88
N VAL A 138 -0.96 7.05 3.96
CA VAL A 138 -2.42 6.90 4.05
C VAL A 138 -2.88 5.44 4.02
N THR A 139 -3.99 5.11 4.71
CA THR A 139 -4.45 3.70 4.88
C THR A 139 -5.51 3.25 3.88
N THR A 140 -6.00 4.13 3.01
CA THR A 140 -6.99 3.79 1.98
C THR A 140 -6.37 2.92 0.88
N GLN A 141 -6.91 1.71 0.71
CA GLN A 141 -6.39 0.75 -0.25
C GLN A 141 -7.01 0.92 -1.64
N PHE A 142 -6.14 0.85 -2.63
CA PHE A 142 -6.41 0.68 -4.06
C PHE A 142 -5.64 -0.55 -4.55
N TRP A 143 -5.90 -1.02 -5.75
CA TRP A 143 -5.27 -2.20 -6.34
C TRP A 143 -4.60 -1.83 -7.65
N VAL A 144 -3.46 -2.45 -7.92
CA VAL A 144 -2.73 -2.25 -9.17
C VAL A 144 -3.60 -2.76 -10.32
N ASP A 145 -3.77 -1.91 -11.33
CA ASP A 145 -4.42 -2.22 -12.61
C ASP A 145 -3.30 -2.30 -13.67
N GLY A 146 -2.77 -3.51 -13.83
CA GLY A 146 -1.57 -3.78 -14.62
C GLY A 146 -1.80 -3.75 -16.13
N ASP A 147 -3.03 -3.95 -16.58
CA ASP A 147 -3.41 -4.00 -17.98
C ASP A 147 -4.35 -2.87 -18.44
N GLY A 148 -4.84 -2.06 -17.51
CA GLY A 148 -5.60 -0.83 -17.75
C GLY A 148 -7.09 -1.03 -17.99
N ASP A 149 -7.68 -2.13 -17.50
CA ASP A 149 -9.09 -2.46 -17.74
C ASP A 149 -10.08 -1.94 -16.69
N GLY A 150 -9.56 -1.33 -15.61
CA GLY A 150 -10.35 -0.74 -14.54
C GLY A 150 -10.59 -1.64 -13.33
N TYR A 151 -10.11 -2.88 -13.35
CA TYR A 151 -10.08 -3.83 -12.24
C TYR A 151 -8.63 -4.07 -11.80
N GLY A 152 -8.40 -4.38 -10.53
CA GLY A 152 -7.05 -4.52 -10.00
C GLY A 152 -6.82 -5.81 -9.23
N ASP A 153 -5.55 -6.21 -9.15
CA ASP A 153 -5.12 -7.48 -8.54
C ASP A 153 -5.39 -7.51 -7.02
N PRO A 154 -6.35 -8.32 -6.51
CA PRO A 154 -6.67 -8.41 -5.08
C PRO A 154 -5.49 -8.87 -4.22
N SER A 155 -4.45 -9.45 -4.82
CA SER A 155 -3.25 -9.90 -4.12
C SER A 155 -2.21 -8.80 -3.88
N VAL A 156 -2.37 -7.63 -4.52
CA VAL A 156 -1.42 -6.49 -4.44
C VAL A 156 -2.12 -5.17 -4.06
N PRO A 157 -2.65 -5.04 -2.83
CA PRO A 157 -3.21 -3.76 -2.37
C PRO A 157 -2.10 -2.72 -2.17
N GLN A 158 -2.37 -1.49 -2.62
CA GLN A 158 -1.51 -0.31 -2.49
C GLN A 158 -2.24 0.83 -1.76
N PRO A 159 -1.65 1.42 -0.70
CA PRO A 159 -2.20 2.61 -0.06
C PRO A 159 -2.11 3.84 -0.99
N ALA A 160 -3.23 4.57 -1.16
CA ALA A 160 -3.27 5.84 -1.89
C ALA A 160 -4.46 6.72 -1.47
N CYS A 161 -4.43 8.01 -1.83
CA CYS A 161 -5.51 8.96 -1.57
C CYS A 161 -6.65 8.94 -2.60
N GLY A 162 -6.44 8.24 -3.70
CA GLY A 162 -7.38 8.16 -4.80
C GLY A 162 -6.84 7.21 -5.87
N PRO A 163 -7.67 6.83 -6.84
CA PRO A 163 -7.20 6.07 -7.98
C PRO A 163 -6.25 6.97 -8.80
N THR A 164 -4.95 6.70 -8.69
CA THR A 164 -3.91 7.30 -9.53
C THR A 164 -3.73 6.46 -10.80
N ASP A 165 -2.96 6.95 -11.77
CA ASP A 165 -2.66 6.19 -13.01
C ASP A 165 -2.05 4.81 -12.64
N GLY A 166 -2.76 3.73 -12.99
CA GLY A 166 -2.41 2.35 -12.65
C GLY A 166 -2.93 1.81 -11.30
N LEU A 167 -3.79 2.54 -10.57
CA LEU A 167 -4.47 2.09 -9.35
C LEU A 167 -5.99 2.26 -9.45
N VAL A 168 -6.75 1.23 -9.09
CA VAL A 168 -8.22 1.21 -9.12
C VAL A 168 -8.82 0.77 -7.79
N ALA A 169 -10.11 1.04 -7.61
CA ALA A 169 -10.81 0.75 -6.36
C ALA A 169 -11.55 -0.61 -6.34
N ASP A 170 -11.62 -1.28 -7.50
CA ASP A 170 -12.28 -2.57 -7.66
C ASP A 170 -11.22 -3.67 -7.74
N ASP A 171 -11.23 -4.61 -6.79
CA ASP A 171 -10.20 -5.64 -6.59
C ASP A 171 -10.54 -6.98 -7.24
N SER A 172 -11.43 -6.95 -8.24
CA SER A 172 -12.05 -8.16 -8.75
C SER A 172 -11.33 -8.77 -9.96
N ASP A 173 -10.09 -8.36 -10.25
CA ASP A 173 -9.29 -8.91 -11.34
C ASP A 173 -8.64 -10.25 -10.93
N CYS A 174 -8.70 -11.25 -11.81
CA CYS A 174 -8.10 -12.56 -11.59
C CYS A 174 -6.83 -12.82 -12.43
N ASP A 175 -6.52 -11.98 -13.41
CA ASP A 175 -5.27 -11.94 -14.17
C ASP A 175 -4.94 -10.51 -14.64
N ASP A 176 -4.31 -9.75 -13.75
CA ASP A 176 -3.86 -8.34 -13.90
C ASP A 176 -2.79 -8.11 -15.00
N SER A 177 -2.57 -9.11 -15.85
CA SER A 177 -1.73 -9.01 -17.03
C SER A 177 -2.52 -9.08 -18.34
N SER A 178 -3.84 -9.20 -18.25
CA SER A 178 -4.76 -9.46 -19.35
C SER A 178 -6.12 -8.78 -19.14
N ALA A 179 -6.34 -7.66 -19.86
CA ALA A 179 -7.60 -6.90 -19.87
C ALA A 179 -8.86 -7.69 -20.35
N GLU A 180 -8.65 -8.95 -20.71
CA GLU A 180 -9.66 -9.94 -21.08
C GLU A 180 -10.08 -10.82 -19.90
N ALA A 181 -9.59 -10.58 -18.67
CA ALA A 181 -9.82 -11.37 -17.47
C ALA A 181 -10.32 -10.50 -16.30
N ASN A 182 -11.58 -10.06 -16.38
CA ASN A 182 -12.22 -9.27 -15.33
C ASN A 182 -13.74 -9.54 -15.26
N PRO A 183 -14.44 -9.17 -14.16
CA PRO A 183 -15.84 -9.52 -13.94
C PRO A 183 -16.86 -8.96 -14.93
N SER A 184 -16.44 -8.00 -15.77
CA SER A 184 -17.28 -7.44 -16.82
C SER A 184 -17.13 -8.16 -18.16
N ARG A 185 -16.10 -9.00 -18.32
CA ARG A 185 -15.90 -9.80 -19.52
C ARG A 185 -16.88 -10.97 -19.54
N LEU A 186 -17.15 -11.43 -20.76
CA LEU A 186 -17.82 -12.69 -20.99
C LEU A 186 -16.75 -13.75 -21.21
N GLU A 187 -17.01 -14.95 -20.69
CA GLU A 187 -16.22 -16.14 -20.99
C GLU A 187 -15.99 -16.29 -22.50
N VAL A 188 -14.81 -16.78 -22.86
CA VAL A 188 -14.46 -17.23 -24.22
C VAL A 188 -13.76 -18.58 -24.12
N CYS A 189 -13.98 -19.48 -25.07
CA CYS A 189 -13.45 -20.85 -25.02
C CYS A 189 -11.93 -20.92 -25.23
N ASP A 190 -11.17 -20.54 -24.21
CA ASP A 190 -9.70 -20.47 -24.23
C ASP A 190 -9.03 -21.14 -23.02
N LEU A 191 -9.83 -21.75 -22.12
CA LEU A 191 -9.40 -22.39 -20.87
C LEU A 191 -8.93 -21.41 -19.79
N GLN A 192 -9.35 -20.14 -19.87
CA GLN A 192 -9.13 -19.11 -18.86
C GLN A 192 -10.47 -18.79 -18.17
N ASP A 193 -10.41 -18.09 -17.04
CA ASP A 193 -11.57 -17.60 -16.29
C ASP A 193 -11.67 -16.11 -16.62
N ASN A 194 -12.29 -15.77 -17.74
CA ASN A 194 -12.31 -14.41 -18.27
C ASN A 194 -13.21 -13.49 -17.45
N ASP A 195 -14.28 -14.03 -16.85
CA ASP A 195 -15.23 -13.25 -16.04
C ASP A 195 -14.92 -13.32 -14.53
N CYS A 196 -13.79 -13.92 -14.16
CA CYS A 196 -13.27 -14.02 -12.79
C CYS A 196 -14.29 -14.55 -11.78
N ASN A 197 -15.25 -15.37 -12.21
CA ASN A 197 -16.27 -15.94 -11.34
C ASN A 197 -15.80 -17.24 -10.64
N GLY A 198 -14.61 -17.72 -11.00
CA GLY A 198 -14.00 -18.95 -10.47
C GLY A 198 -14.30 -20.20 -11.30
N LEU A 199 -14.95 -20.07 -12.47
CA LEU A 199 -15.33 -21.16 -13.36
C LEU A 199 -14.80 -20.90 -14.77
N VAL A 200 -13.81 -21.70 -15.17
CA VAL A 200 -13.25 -21.68 -16.52
C VAL A 200 -14.28 -22.12 -17.57
N ASP A 201 -14.47 -21.30 -18.60
CA ASP A 201 -15.32 -21.50 -19.78
C ASP A 201 -16.81 -21.75 -19.46
N ASP A 202 -17.37 -21.20 -18.36
CA ASP A 202 -18.79 -21.38 -18.03
C ASP A 202 -19.69 -20.59 -19.00
N GLY A 203 -20.74 -21.24 -19.52
CA GLY A 203 -21.70 -20.57 -20.41
C GLY A 203 -21.25 -20.39 -21.87
N VAL A 204 -20.01 -20.74 -22.24
CA VAL A 204 -19.52 -20.73 -23.64
C VAL A 204 -19.45 -22.10 -24.30
N THR A 205 -19.73 -23.17 -23.56
CA THR A 205 -19.73 -24.52 -24.10
C THR A 205 -20.90 -24.74 -25.05
N THR A 206 -20.64 -25.33 -26.21
CA THR A 206 -21.68 -25.84 -27.11
C THR A 206 -22.11 -27.23 -26.63
N THR A 207 -23.42 -27.45 -26.51
CA THR A 207 -23.95 -28.80 -26.25
C THR A 207 -23.79 -29.67 -27.49
N TYR A 208 -23.05 -30.76 -27.35
CA TYR A 208 -22.87 -31.76 -28.39
C TYR A 208 -23.66 -33.03 -28.06
N TYR A 209 -24.24 -33.63 -29.09
CA TYR A 209 -25.11 -34.80 -28.99
C TYR A 209 -24.37 -36.03 -29.51
N PRO A 210 -24.44 -37.20 -28.85
CA PRO A 210 -23.83 -38.42 -29.37
C PRO A 210 -24.30 -38.69 -30.81
N ASP A 211 -23.35 -38.95 -31.70
CA ASP A 211 -23.58 -39.21 -33.12
C ASP A 211 -22.90 -40.56 -33.46
N ARG A 212 -23.65 -41.65 -33.29
CA ARG A 212 -23.04 -43.01 -33.37
C ARG A 212 -22.91 -43.51 -34.78
N ASP A 213 -23.74 -43.02 -35.69
CA ASP A 213 -23.77 -43.46 -37.07
C ASP A 213 -23.02 -42.52 -38.03
N GLY A 214 -22.69 -41.31 -37.55
CA GLY A 214 -21.80 -40.35 -38.18
C GLY A 214 -22.47 -39.49 -39.25
N ASP A 215 -23.78 -39.24 -39.16
CA ASP A 215 -24.53 -38.46 -40.16
C ASP A 215 -24.50 -36.93 -39.93
N GLY A 216 -24.03 -36.50 -38.75
CA GLY A 216 -23.88 -35.08 -38.40
C GLY A 216 -25.03 -34.49 -37.58
N TYR A 217 -26.05 -35.29 -37.26
CA TYR A 217 -27.06 -35.01 -36.22
C TYR A 217 -26.87 -36.02 -35.09
N GLY A 218 -27.16 -35.62 -33.85
CA GLY A 218 -26.96 -36.49 -32.70
C GLY A 218 -28.25 -36.75 -31.93
N GLY A 219 -28.25 -37.87 -31.21
CA GLY A 219 -29.36 -38.30 -30.37
C GLY A 219 -29.39 -37.57 -29.02
N SER A 220 -30.60 -37.35 -28.50
CA SER A 220 -30.86 -36.49 -27.33
C SER A 220 -30.32 -36.93 -25.94
N ASP A 221 -29.55 -38.03 -25.76
CA ASP A 221 -29.08 -38.43 -24.41
C ASP A 221 -27.93 -39.50 -24.34
N PRO A 222 -26.87 -39.31 -23.52
CA PRO A 222 -26.47 -38.07 -22.84
C PRO A 222 -25.64 -37.18 -23.76
N SER A 223 -26.08 -35.93 -23.91
CA SER A 223 -25.29 -34.85 -24.51
C SER A 223 -24.15 -34.42 -23.58
N GLU A 224 -23.13 -33.78 -24.17
CA GLU A 224 -21.92 -33.30 -23.50
C GLU A 224 -21.63 -31.86 -23.92
N ASP A 225 -21.42 -30.98 -22.95
CA ASP A 225 -21.06 -29.59 -23.19
C ASP A 225 -19.53 -29.47 -23.37
N ALA A 226 -19.09 -28.89 -24.49
CA ALA A 226 -17.66 -28.71 -24.78
C ALA A 226 -17.38 -27.47 -25.65
N CYS A 227 -16.13 -27.00 -25.67
CA CYS A 227 -15.67 -25.89 -26.52
C CYS A 227 -15.39 -26.29 -27.98
N SER A 228 -15.26 -27.59 -28.25
CA SER A 228 -15.08 -28.11 -29.60
C SER A 228 -15.67 -29.51 -29.69
N GLN A 229 -16.19 -29.85 -30.87
CA GLN A 229 -16.94 -31.10 -31.11
C GLN A 229 -16.15 -32.33 -30.64
N PRO A 230 -16.60 -33.02 -29.58
CA PRO A 230 -15.99 -34.26 -29.14
C PRO A 230 -16.06 -35.33 -30.23
N THR A 231 -15.07 -36.22 -30.26
CA THR A 231 -15.07 -37.30 -31.25
C THR A 231 -16.25 -38.25 -31.03
N GLY A 232 -17.14 -38.35 -32.02
CA GLY A 232 -18.35 -39.18 -31.96
C GLY A 232 -19.59 -38.44 -31.44
N TYR A 233 -19.58 -37.11 -31.48
CA TYR A 233 -20.73 -36.26 -31.18
C TYR A 233 -20.96 -35.28 -32.34
N ALA A 234 -22.19 -34.78 -32.51
CA ALA A 234 -22.61 -33.77 -33.46
C ALA A 234 -23.12 -32.50 -32.75
N ALA A 235 -23.05 -31.36 -33.42
CA ALA A 235 -23.55 -30.08 -32.89
C ALA A 235 -25.07 -29.91 -33.07
N LEU A 236 -25.65 -30.64 -34.04
CA LEU A 236 -27.07 -30.57 -34.38
C LEU A 236 -27.82 -31.68 -33.63
N ASP A 237 -28.89 -31.32 -32.92
CA ASP A 237 -29.82 -32.26 -32.28
C ASP A 237 -30.90 -32.72 -33.27
N GLY A 238 -31.76 -33.65 -32.86
CA GLY A 238 -32.98 -34.00 -33.56
C GLY A 238 -32.91 -35.31 -34.33
N ASP A 239 -31.82 -36.06 -34.21
CA ASP A 239 -31.75 -37.43 -34.73
C ASP A 239 -32.77 -38.30 -33.97
N CYS A 240 -33.74 -38.83 -34.72
CA CYS A 240 -34.80 -39.66 -34.18
C CYS A 240 -34.48 -41.17 -34.18
N ASP A 241 -33.37 -41.60 -34.79
CA ASP A 241 -32.77 -42.94 -34.70
C ASP A 241 -31.23 -42.92 -34.87
N ASP A 242 -30.51 -42.53 -33.80
CA ASP A 242 -29.02 -42.40 -33.67
C ASP A 242 -28.20 -43.68 -33.96
N ASP A 243 -28.83 -44.74 -34.48
CA ASP A 243 -28.16 -45.94 -34.99
C ASP A 243 -28.34 -46.11 -36.53
N ASP A 244 -29.08 -45.20 -37.22
CA ASP A 244 -29.42 -45.24 -38.64
C ASP A 244 -29.47 -43.85 -39.33
N THR A 245 -28.39 -43.56 -40.09
CA THR A 245 -28.12 -42.32 -40.86
C THR A 245 -29.22 -41.79 -41.80
N ALA A 246 -30.34 -42.50 -41.89
CA ALA A 246 -31.50 -42.12 -42.68
C ALA A 246 -32.51 -41.25 -41.91
N TYR A 247 -32.39 -41.11 -40.59
CA TYR A 247 -33.40 -40.47 -39.72
C TYR A 247 -32.84 -39.24 -38.99
N ASN A 248 -32.76 -38.12 -39.69
CA ASN A 248 -32.24 -36.87 -39.14
C ASN A 248 -32.93 -35.67 -39.80
N PRO A 249 -32.96 -34.49 -39.16
CA PRO A 249 -33.60 -33.29 -39.70
C PRO A 249 -33.21 -32.86 -41.12
N GLY A 250 -32.02 -33.24 -41.60
CA GLY A 250 -31.55 -32.98 -42.96
C GLY A 250 -31.93 -34.05 -43.99
N ALA A 251 -32.59 -35.13 -43.58
CA ALA A 251 -32.92 -36.25 -44.47
C ALA A 251 -34.10 -35.91 -45.38
N ALA A 252 -33.92 -36.05 -46.69
CA ALA A 252 -35.00 -35.79 -47.64
C ALA A 252 -36.10 -36.88 -47.60
N GLU A 253 -37.35 -36.48 -47.39
CA GLU A 253 -38.54 -37.34 -47.52
C GLU A 253 -38.91 -37.61 -48.99
N THR A 254 -38.01 -38.29 -49.71
CA THR A 254 -38.12 -38.47 -51.18
C THR A 254 -39.34 -39.30 -51.65
N ASP A 255 -40.07 -39.94 -50.73
CA ASP A 255 -41.32 -40.65 -51.01
C ASP A 255 -42.40 -40.26 -50.00
N CYS A 256 -43.20 -39.25 -50.30
CA CYS A 256 -44.34 -38.81 -49.47
C CYS A 256 -45.48 -39.87 -49.33
N ASN A 257 -45.30 -41.10 -49.83
CA ASN A 257 -46.17 -42.25 -49.50
C ASN A 257 -45.59 -43.16 -48.42
N ASP A 258 -44.32 -42.95 -48.04
CA ASP A 258 -43.72 -43.61 -46.91
C ASP A 258 -44.28 -43.01 -45.61
N SER A 259 -44.43 -43.85 -44.60
CA SER A 259 -44.95 -43.45 -43.28
C SER A 259 -43.84 -43.28 -42.25
N HIS A 260 -42.60 -43.29 -42.71
CA HIS A 260 -41.41 -43.02 -41.92
C HIS A 260 -41.11 -41.54 -42.09
N ASP A 261 -41.00 -40.86 -40.96
CA ASP A 261 -40.68 -39.44 -40.81
C ASP A 261 -39.16 -39.36 -40.77
N TYR A 262 -38.53 -39.21 -41.94
CA TYR A 262 -37.07 -39.28 -42.07
C TYR A 262 -36.41 -37.98 -41.61
N ASN A 263 -37.08 -36.83 -41.79
CA ASN A 263 -36.61 -35.52 -41.34
C ASN A 263 -37.03 -35.17 -39.90
N CYS A 264 -37.66 -36.11 -39.19
CA CYS A 264 -38.03 -35.98 -37.79
C CYS A 264 -38.88 -34.71 -37.49
N ASP A 265 -39.60 -34.16 -38.48
CA ASP A 265 -40.37 -32.90 -38.36
C ASP A 265 -41.85 -33.12 -37.97
N GLY A 266 -42.29 -34.39 -37.94
CA GLY A 266 -43.64 -34.79 -37.57
C GLY A 266 -44.68 -34.75 -38.70
N SER A 267 -44.28 -34.38 -39.92
CA SER A 267 -45.10 -34.26 -41.11
C SER A 267 -44.97 -35.52 -41.96
N THR A 268 -46.11 -36.06 -42.41
CA THR A 268 -46.10 -37.17 -43.37
C THR A 268 -47.25 -36.95 -44.37
N GLY A 269 -47.03 -36.27 -45.51
CA GLY A 269 -48.02 -36.28 -46.62
C GLY A 269 -48.12 -35.07 -47.59
N TYR A 270 -48.93 -35.29 -48.65
CA TYR A 270 -48.95 -34.56 -49.94
C TYR A 270 -50.12 -33.55 -50.11
N ALA A 271 -50.28 -32.57 -49.23
CA ALA A 271 -51.22 -31.46 -49.48
C ALA A 271 -50.46 -30.31 -50.16
N ASP A 272 -51.02 -29.71 -51.21
CA ASP A 272 -50.50 -28.54 -51.94
C ASP A 272 -51.71 -27.59 -52.01
N VAL A 273 -51.78 -26.68 -51.05
CA VAL A 273 -52.96 -25.85 -50.76
C VAL A 273 -52.99 -24.62 -51.64
N ASP A 274 -51.85 -24.05 -52.01
CA ASP A 274 -51.77 -22.86 -52.84
C ASP A 274 -51.55 -23.13 -54.35
N GLY A 275 -51.10 -24.35 -54.70
CA GLY A 275 -50.99 -24.84 -56.07
C GLY A 275 -49.70 -24.46 -56.79
N ASP A 276 -48.64 -24.06 -56.09
CA ASP A 276 -47.37 -23.65 -56.68
C ASP A 276 -46.51 -24.84 -57.17
N GLY A 277 -46.82 -26.04 -56.69
CA GLY A 277 -46.22 -27.30 -57.09
C GLY A 277 -45.22 -27.87 -56.09
N TRP A 278 -44.99 -27.19 -54.98
CA TRP A 278 -44.40 -27.74 -53.76
C TRP A 278 -45.52 -28.39 -52.92
N ALA A 279 -45.13 -29.32 -52.05
CA ALA A 279 -46.06 -29.93 -51.11
C ALA A 279 -45.86 -29.32 -49.73
N ALA A 280 -46.89 -29.34 -48.89
CA ALA A 280 -46.86 -28.88 -47.50
C ALA A 280 -45.75 -29.49 -46.61
N CYS A 281 -45.12 -30.59 -47.03
CA CYS A 281 -43.94 -31.16 -46.36
C CYS A 281 -42.60 -30.56 -46.84
N GLU A 282 -42.66 -29.64 -47.80
CA GLU A 282 -41.53 -28.94 -48.43
C GLU A 282 -41.66 -27.41 -48.28
N GLU A 283 -42.70 -26.89 -47.59
CA GLU A 283 -43.00 -25.46 -47.52
C GLU A 283 -43.19 -24.97 -46.08
N CYS A 284 -42.73 -23.76 -45.79
CA CYS A 284 -42.91 -23.10 -44.49
C CYS A 284 -44.30 -22.42 -44.34
N ASP A 285 -44.92 -21.97 -45.44
CA ASP A 285 -46.34 -21.57 -45.49
C ASP A 285 -47.00 -21.91 -46.85
N ASP A 286 -47.55 -23.13 -46.96
CA ASP A 286 -48.32 -23.69 -48.10
C ASP A 286 -49.62 -22.90 -48.46
N SER A 287 -49.78 -21.68 -47.95
CA SER A 287 -50.84 -20.76 -48.37
C SER A 287 -50.35 -19.59 -49.24
N LEU A 288 -49.03 -19.47 -49.45
CA LEU A 288 -48.35 -18.38 -50.13
C LEU A 288 -47.41 -18.89 -51.27
N PRO A 289 -47.78 -18.72 -52.55
CA PRO A 289 -47.04 -19.30 -53.69
C PRO A 289 -45.63 -18.76 -53.96
N ASP A 290 -45.23 -17.70 -53.25
CA ASP A 290 -43.92 -17.08 -53.37
C ASP A 290 -43.03 -17.42 -52.16
N VAL A 291 -43.55 -18.23 -51.20
CA VAL A 291 -42.88 -18.70 -49.98
C VAL A 291 -42.63 -20.20 -50.10
N ASN A 292 -41.47 -20.56 -50.61
CA ASN A 292 -41.08 -21.95 -50.85
C ASN A 292 -39.54 -22.07 -50.96
N PRO A 293 -38.95 -23.27 -50.89
CA PRO A 293 -37.49 -23.45 -50.90
C PRO A 293 -36.72 -22.91 -52.11
N ASP A 294 -37.41 -22.58 -53.21
CA ASP A 294 -36.83 -21.96 -54.41
C ASP A 294 -37.19 -20.45 -54.50
N GLY A 295 -37.75 -19.89 -53.43
CA GLY A 295 -38.07 -18.47 -53.26
C GLY A 295 -36.83 -17.60 -53.40
N THR A 296 -37.04 -16.29 -53.58
CA THR A 296 -35.94 -15.31 -53.55
C THR A 296 -36.25 -14.36 -52.44
N GLU A 297 -35.36 -14.33 -51.45
CA GLU A 297 -35.49 -13.47 -50.28
C GLU A 297 -35.51 -11.99 -50.67
N VAL A 298 -36.50 -11.26 -50.18
CA VAL A 298 -36.68 -9.82 -50.43
C VAL A 298 -37.16 -9.11 -49.17
N CYS A 299 -36.68 -7.88 -48.94
CA CYS A 299 -37.02 -7.06 -47.76
C CYS A 299 -38.55 -6.79 -47.64
N ASN A 300 -39.30 -7.72 -47.05
CA ASN A 300 -40.77 -7.73 -46.99
C ASN A 300 -41.34 -8.26 -45.65
N ALA A 301 -40.47 -8.72 -44.75
CA ALA A 301 -40.73 -9.31 -43.44
C ALA A 301 -41.39 -10.71 -43.47
N LEU A 302 -41.05 -11.52 -44.47
CA LEU A 302 -41.37 -12.95 -44.58
C LEU A 302 -40.08 -13.74 -44.80
N ASP A 303 -40.09 -15.03 -44.47
CA ASP A 303 -39.07 -16.00 -44.86
C ASP A 303 -39.50 -16.53 -46.24
N ASP A 304 -39.05 -15.89 -47.33
CA ASP A 304 -39.57 -16.17 -48.67
C ASP A 304 -38.96 -17.43 -49.28
N ASP A 305 -37.76 -17.84 -48.85
CA ASP A 305 -37.09 -19.06 -49.32
C ASP A 305 -37.05 -20.23 -48.33
N CYS A 306 -37.76 -20.10 -47.20
CA CYS A 306 -37.97 -21.15 -46.19
C CYS A 306 -36.67 -21.76 -45.64
N ASP A 307 -35.59 -20.97 -45.57
CA ASP A 307 -34.31 -21.39 -45.02
C ASP A 307 -34.19 -21.15 -43.50
N GLY A 308 -35.18 -20.45 -42.92
CA GLY A 308 -35.30 -20.14 -41.50
C GLY A 308 -34.97 -18.69 -41.13
N GLY A 309 -34.54 -17.85 -42.07
CA GLY A 309 -34.25 -16.42 -41.91
C GLY A 309 -35.42 -15.51 -42.30
N VAL A 310 -35.44 -14.25 -41.83
CA VAL A 310 -36.41 -13.22 -42.27
C VAL A 310 -35.67 -11.94 -42.60
N ASP A 311 -35.78 -11.44 -43.84
CA ASP A 311 -35.14 -10.22 -44.34
C ASP A 311 -33.61 -10.17 -44.04
N GLU A 312 -32.90 -11.25 -44.36
CA GLU A 312 -31.47 -11.38 -44.05
C GLU A 312 -30.57 -10.50 -44.93
N ALA A 313 -29.27 -10.46 -44.62
CA ALA A 313 -28.30 -9.59 -45.29
C ALA A 313 -28.12 -9.87 -46.80
N ASP A 314 -28.56 -11.03 -47.28
CA ASP A 314 -28.55 -11.43 -48.69
C ASP A 314 -29.88 -11.17 -49.43
N ALA A 315 -30.88 -10.60 -48.74
CA ALA A 315 -32.13 -10.18 -49.36
C ALA A 315 -31.90 -9.19 -50.51
N ASP A 316 -32.58 -9.41 -51.65
CA ASP A 316 -32.48 -8.52 -52.81
C ASP A 316 -33.10 -7.14 -52.47
N GLY A 317 -32.23 -6.19 -52.08
CA GLY A 317 -32.64 -4.86 -51.63
C GLY A 317 -31.85 -4.30 -50.45
N ALA A 318 -31.03 -5.11 -49.75
CA ALA A 318 -30.22 -4.64 -48.63
C ALA A 318 -29.12 -3.64 -49.04
N GLY A 319 -28.95 -2.58 -48.23
CA GLY A 319 -27.92 -1.54 -48.40
C GLY A 319 -26.79 -1.67 -47.38
N THR A 320 -25.63 -1.08 -47.66
CA THR A 320 -24.53 -0.94 -46.70
C THR A 320 -24.65 0.40 -45.97
N TRP A 321 -24.51 0.38 -44.66
CA TRP A 321 -24.62 1.52 -43.75
C TRP A 321 -23.36 1.59 -42.89
N TYR A 322 -22.92 2.79 -42.54
CA TYR A 322 -21.67 3.08 -41.81
C TYR A 322 -22.00 3.82 -40.53
N LEU A 323 -21.37 3.46 -39.41
CA LEU A 323 -21.60 4.12 -38.12
C LEU A 323 -21.29 5.63 -38.22
N ASP A 324 -22.15 6.45 -37.64
CA ASP A 324 -22.09 7.93 -37.56
C ASP A 324 -22.19 8.30 -36.07
N ALA A 325 -21.07 8.20 -35.35
CA ALA A 325 -21.05 8.31 -33.90
C ALA A 325 -21.22 9.74 -33.38
N ASP A 326 -20.84 10.75 -34.16
CA ASP A 326 -20.95 12.17 -33.81
C ASP A 326 -22.20 12.88 -34.38
N ALA A 327 -22.95 12.19 -35.24
CA ALA A 327 -24.19 12.62 -35.88
C ALA A 327 -24.04 13.80 -36.86
N ASP A 328 -22.92 13.90 -37.56
CA ASP A 328 -22.66 14.95 -38.55
C ASP A 328 -23.18 14.60 -39.98
N GLY A 329 -23.50 13.32 -40.20
CA GLY A 329 -24.06 12.78 -41.44
C GLY A 329 -23.07 12.09 -42.37
N TYR A 330 -21.80 11.99 -41.97
CA TYR A 330 -20.78 11.12 -42.51
C TYR A 330 -20.55 9.98 -41.51
N GLY A 331 -20.02 8.86 -41.99
CA GLY A 331 -19.79 7.70 -41.14
C GLY A 331 -18.47 7.04 -41.50
N THR A 332 -17.98 6.17 -40.64
CA THR A 332 -16.67 5.54 -40.82
C THR A 332 -16.71 4.29 -41.70
N ALA A 333 -15.82 4.22 -42.70
CA ALA A 333 -15.69 3.05 -43.58
C ALA A 333 -15.25 1.76 -42.87
N THR A 334 -14.68 1.87 -41.66
CA THR A 334 -14.19 0.71 -40.90
C THR A 334 -15.27 0.01 -40.10
N ASP A 335 -16.41 0.68 -39.88
CA ASP A 335 -17.54 0.11 -39.16
C ASP A 335 -18.80 0.19 -40.02
N SER A 336 -19.17 -0.95 -40.61
CA SER A 336 -20.25 -1.02 -41.59
C SER A 336 -21.12 -2.27 -41.43
N GLU A 337 -22.42 -2.12 -41.63
CA GLU A 337 -23.43 -3.17 -41.56
C GLU A 337 -24.26 -3.23 -42.86
N ILE A 338 -24.69 -4.43 -43.27
CA ILE A 338 -25.60 -4.61 -44.41
C ILE A 338 -27.01 -4.88 -43.88
N ALA A 339 -27.96 -4.01 -44.21
CA ALA A 339 -29.34 -4.13 -43.76
C ALA A 339 -30.33 -3.49 -44.76
N CYS A 340 -31.58 -3.98 -44.75
CA CYS A 340 -32.68 -3.46 -45.56
C CYS A 340 -33.05 -2.00 -45.21
N ASP A 341 -32.92 -1.62 -43.94
CA ASP A 341 -33.11 -0.27 -43.43
C ASP A 341 -31.87 0.18 -42.65
N ALA A 342 -31.63 1.49 -42.55
CA ALA A 342 -30.51 2.04 -41.80
C ALA A 342 -30.60 1.61 -40.32
N PRO A 343 -29.57 0.92 -39.79
CA PRO A 343 -29.43 0.71 -38.36
C PRO A 343 -29.41 2.04 -37.59
N ALA A 344 -29.65 1.98 -36.28
CA ALA A 344 -29.55 3.18 -35.44
C ALA A 344 -28.13 3.73 -35.51
N ASP A 345 -28.00 5.06 -35.61
CA ASP A 345 -26.71 5.76 -35.62
C ASP A 345 -25.81 5.38 -36.81
N HIS A 346 -26.39 4.98 -37.95
CA HIS A 346 -25.65 4.72 -39.19
C HIS A 346 -26.17 5.55 -40.38
N VAL A 347 -25.25 5.91 -41.29
CA VAL A 347 -25.51 6.67 -42.52
C VAL A 347 -24.96 5.94 -43.75
N ALA A 348 -25.31 6.41 -44.94
CA ALA A 348 -24.91 5.77 -46.20
C ALA A 348 -23.53 6.22 -46.73
N ASN A 349 -22.93 7.26 -46.14
CA ASN A 349 -21.72 7.89 -46.66
C ASN A 349 -20.50 7.56 -45.77
N PRO A 350 -19.47 6.85 -46.27
CA PRO A 350 -18.36 6.32 -45.45
C PRO A 350 -17.13 7.22 -45.34
N ASP A 351 -17.25 8.49 -45.72
CA ASP A 351 -16.09 9.34 -45.99
C ASP A 351 -15.61 10.12 -44.73
N ASP A 352 -15.97 9.68 -43.52
CA ASP A 352 -15.50 10.30 -42.27
C ASP A 352 -14.11 9.76 -41.85
N CYS A 353 -13.19 10.67 -41.52
CA CYS A 353 -11.86 10.34 -41.05
C CYS A 353 -11.67 10.42 -39.52
N ASP A 354 -12.60 11.05 -38.80
CA ASP A 354 -12.68 11.07 -37.33
C ASP A 354 -14.14 11.16 -36.87
N ASP A 355 -14.78 9.99 -36.77
CA ASP A 355 -16.21 9.81 -36.46
C ASP A 355 -16.62 10.27 -35.04
N ALA A 356 -15.69 10.85 -34.27
CA ALA A 356 -15.94 11.40 -32.95
C ALA A 356 -16.11 12.94 -32.94
N GLU A 357 -15.75 13.64 -34.03
CA GLU A 357 -15.63 15.10 -34.05
C GLU A 357 -16.35 15.77 -35.24
N THR A 358 -17.47 16.44 -34.95
CA THR A 358 -18.38 17.05 -35.97
C THR A 358 -17.77 18.15 -36.86
N THR A 359 -16.51 18.52 -36.62
CA THR A 359 -15.73 19.49 -37.40
C THR A 359 -14.71 18.84 -38.33
N VAL A 360 -14.60 17.52 -38.32
CA VAL A 360 -13.66 16.73 -39.11
C VAL A 360 -14.45 15.86 -40.08
N ASN A 361 -14.70 16.37 -41.28
CA ASN A 361 -15.43 15.65 -42.32
C ASN A 361 -15.17 16.26 -43.70
N PRO A 362 -15.47 15.55 -44.81
CA PRO A 362 -15.24 16.02 -46.19
C PRO A 362 -15.87 17.34 -46.62
N SER A 363 -16.68 17.95 -45.77
CA SER A 363 -17.34 19.23 -46.02
C SER A 363 -16.94 20.35 -45.05
N ALA A 364 -16.06 20.06 -44.10
CA ALA A 364 -15.48 21.04 -43.20
C ALA A 364 -14.59 22.05 -43.96
N LEU A 365 -14.16 23.10 -43.24
CA LEU A 365 -13.20 24.08 -43.76
C LEU A 365 -11.86 23.83 -43.08
N GLU A 366 -10.80 23.74 -43.87
CA GLU A 366 -9.44 23.59 -43.35
C GLU A 366 -8.98 24.82 -42.57
N MET A 367 -8.39 24.56 -41.40
CA MET A 367 -7.86 25.54 -40.45
C MET A 367 -6.38 25.25 -40.18
N CYS A 368 -5.59 26.27 -39.83
CA CYS A 368 -4.22 26.08 -39.37
C CYS A 368 -4.17 25.59 -37.90
N ASP A 369 -4.62 24.36 -37.61
CA ASP A 369 -4.71 23.78 -36.26
C ASP A 369 -4.13 22.34 -36.12
N SER A 370 -3.45 21.85 -37.15
CA SER A 370 -2.78 20.54 -37.21
C SER A 370 -3.71 19.33 -37.22
N ILE A 371 -4.95 19.52 -37.66
CA ILE A 371 -5.94 18.48 -37.92
C ILE A 371 -6.30 18.52 -39.40
N ASP A 372 -6.42 17.36 -40.05
CA ASP A 372 -7.01 17.24 -41.41
C ASP A 372 -8.52 17.43 -41.26
N ASN A 373 -9.02 18.68 -41.33
CA ASN A 373 -10.41 18.95 -41.03
C ASN A 373 -11.33 18.47 -42.16
N ASP A 374 -10.86 18.49 -43.41
CA ASP A 374 -11.67 18.15 -44.58
C ASP A 374 -11.43 16.74 -45.16
N CYS A 375 -10.71 15.89 -44.42
CA CYS A 375 -10.48 14.48 -44.69
C CYS A 375 -9.91 14.20 -46.09
N ASP A 376 -9.07 15.09 -46.61
CA ASP A 376 -8.46 14.95 -47.94
C ASP A 376 -7.05 14.31 -47.90
N ALA A 377 -6.56 14.01 -46.68
CA ALA A 377 -5.28 13.43 -46.31
C ALA A 377 -4.07 14.38 -46.36
N GLU A 378 -4.29 15.68 -46.49
CA GLU A 378 -3.30 16.73 -46.22
C GLU A 378 -3.64 17.44 -44.88
N ILE A 379 -2.66 18.08 -44.25
CA ILE A 379 -2.84 18.77 -42.94
C ILE A 379 -2.27 20.17 -43.07
N ASP A 380 -3.03 21.20 -42.64
CA ASP A 380 -2.62 22.60 -42.58
C ASP A 380 -2.11 23.15 -43.94
N GLU A 381 -2.77 22.82 -45.05
CA GLU A 381 -2.29 23.27 -46.37
C GLU A 381 -2.62 24.74 -46.71
N SER A 382 -2.17 25.15 -47.90
CA SER A 382 -2.14 26.55 -48.32
C SER A 382 -3.52 27.20 -48.57
N ASP A 383 -4.59 26.41 -48.63
CA ASP A 383 -5.98 26.87 -48.74
C ASP A 383 -6.75 26.89 -47.42
N ALA A 384 -6.07 26.56 -46.30
CA ALA A 384 -6.55 26.88 -44.96
C ALA A 384 -6.98 28.35 -44.90
N VAL A 385 -8.16 28.58 -44.33
CA VAL A 385 -8.85 29.88 -44.44
C VAL A 385 -8.14 31.01 -43.70
N ASP A 386 -7.20 30.68 -42.82
CA ASP A 386 -6.41 31.59 -41.99
C ASP A 386 -4.89 31.61 -42.31
N ALA A 387 -4.45 30.98 -43.41
CA ALA A 387 -3.06 31.01 -43.86
C ALA A 387 -2.54 32.43 -44.22
N LEU A 388 -1.30 32.74 -43.84
CA LEU A 388 -0.64 34.05 -44.02
C LEU A 388 0.25 34.12 -45.27
N VAL A 389 0.54 35.33 -45.77
CA VAL A 389 1.49 35.56 -46.87
C VAL A 389 2.85 35.97 -46.31
N TRP A 390 3.90 35.27 -46.73
CA TRP A 390 5.28 35.46 -46.29
C TRP A 390 6.17 35.89 -47.48
N TYR A 391 7.22 36.69 -47.22
CA TYR A 391 8.17 37.24 -48.20
C TYR A 391 9.57 36.71 -47.95
N LEU A 392 10.29 36.29 -49.00
CA LEU A 392 11.63 35.73 -48.85
C LEU A 392 12.55 36.78 -48.19
N ASP A 393 13.23 36.37 -47.14
CA ASP A 393 14.28 37.08 -46.40
C ASP A 393 15.57 36.28 -46.57
N TYR A 394 16.31 36.61 -47.62
CA TYR A 394 17.42 35.79 -48.07
C TYR A 394 18.72 36.02 -47.26
N ASP A 395 18.86 37.16 -46.59
CA ASP A 395 20.01 37.48 -45.73
C ASP A 395 19.68 37.44 -44.22
N SER A 396 18.42 37.18 -43.87
CA SER A 396 17.91 36.97 -42.52
C SER A 396 18.04 38.18 -41.61
N ASP A 397 17.74 39.37 -42.13
CA ASP A 397 17.76 40.64 -41.38
C ASP A 397 16.38 41.04 -40.81
N GLY A 398 15.33 40.29 -41.16
CA GLY A 398 13.95 40.55 -40.74
C GLY A 398 13.12 41.38 -41.74
N TYR A 399 13.69 41.74 -42.88
CA TYR A 399 13.07 42.48 -43.96
C TYR A 399 13.09 41.64 -45.24
N GLY A 400 11.91 41.36 -45.80
CA GLY A 400 11.82 40.50 -46.98
C GLY A 400 11.66 41.27 -48.29
N THR A 401 11.86 40.56 -49.40
CA THR A 401 11.65 41.09 -50.75
C THR A 401 10.23 40.86 -51.26
N THR A 402 9.62 41.90 -51.84
CA THR A 402 8.33 41.77 -52.57
C THR A 402 8.39 40.90 -53.83
N ARG A 403 9.58 40.44 -54.22
CA ARG A 403 9.81 39.73 -55.46
C ARG A 403 9.48 38.23 -55.37
N PHE A 404 9.55 37.66 -54.16
CA PHE A 404 9.30 36.25 -53.89
C PHE A 404 8.43 36.15 -52.64
N SER A 405 7.25 35.54 -52.77
CA SER A 405 6.29 35.39 -51.68
C SER A 405 5.57 34.04 -51.77
N THR A 406 5.12 33.51 -50.64
CA THR A 406 4.34 32.27 -50.54
C THR A 406 3.24 32.40 -49.49
N THR A 407 2.21 31.55 -49.57
CA THR A 407 1.13 31.46 -48.57
C THR A 407 1.31 30.17 -47.78
N ALA A 408 1.28 30.25 -46.44
CA ALA A 408 1.40 29.11 -45.53
C ALA A 408 0.90 29.49 -44.12
N CYS A 409 0.46 28.49 -43.35
CA CYS A 409 0.07 28.64 -41.95
C CYS A 409 1.24 29.15 -41.09
N ASP A 410 2.40 28.51 -41.23
CA ASP A 410 3.65 28.93 -40.59
C ASP A 410 4.60 29.63 -41.55
N ALA A 411 5.50 30.46 -40.99
CA ALA A 411 6.58 31.09 -41.73
C ALA A 411 7.49 30.03 -42.34
N PRO A 412 7.54 29.90 -43.68
CA PRO A 412 8.47 28.98 -44.30
C PRO A 412 9.90 29.44 -44.05
N ALA A 413 10.83 28.49 -44.02
CA ALA A 413 12.25 28.80 -43.85
C ALA A 413 12.70 29.87 -44.86
N ASP A 414 13.41 30.88 -44.36
CA ASP A 414 13.88 32.06 -45.10
C ASP A 414 12.78 33.02 -45.56
N TYR A 415 11.60 33.08 -44.91
CA TYR A 415 10.57 34.08 -45.20
C TYR A 415 10.11 34.87 -43.96
N VAL A 416 9.79 36.16 -44.13
CA VAL A 416 9.31 37.10 -43.10
C VAL A 416 8.08 37.88 -43.57
N ALA A 417 7.38 38.54 -42.65
CA ALA A 417 6.18 39.33 -42.97
C ALA A 417 6.47 40.73 -43.58
N SER A 418 7.70 41.23 -43.45
CA SER A 418 8.12 42.57 -43.87
C SER A 418 8.51 42.62 -45.36
N THR A 419 8.49 43.81 -45.99
CA THR A 419 8.66 43.99 -47.45
C THR A 419 9.62 45.11 -47.87
N THR A 420 10.36 45.70 -46.91
CA THR A 420 11.00 47.01 -47.09
C THR A 420 12.49 46.97 -47.35
N ASP A 421 13.03 45.81 -47.68
CA ASP A 421 14.44 45.63 -48.00
C ASP A 421 14.81 46.22 -49.39
N CYS A 422 15.91 46.98 -49.46
CA CYS A 422 16.45 47.52 -50.70
C CYS A 422 17.56 46.65 -51.35
N ASP A 423 18.23 45.80 -50.58
CA ASP A 423 19.13 44.73 -51.04
C ASP A 423 19.07 43.51 -50.11
N ASP A 424 18.04 42.68 -50.34
CA ASP A 424 17.70 41.39 -49.68
C ASP A 424 18.79 40.30 -49.78
N THR A 425 20.01 40.67 -50.13
CA THR A 425 21.18 39.79 -50.16
C THR A 425 22.28 40.21 -49.19
N GLU A 426 22.12 41.33 -48.50
CA GLU A 426 23.09 41.93 -47.59
C GLU A 426 22.39 42.44 -46.32
N ARG A 427 22.53 41.70 -45.21
CA ARG A 427 21.86 41.94 -43.92
C ARG A 427 22.06 43.34 -43.32
N ASP A 428 23.12 44.04 -43.69
CA ASP A 428 23.44 45.37 -43.15
C ASP A 428 22.86 46.51 -44.03
N VAL A 429 22.02 46.17 -45.02
CA VAL A 429 21.46 47.09 -46.02
C VAL A 429 19.94 47.12 -45.91
N HIS A 430 19.45 47.82 -44.90
CA HIS A 430 18.03 47.91 -44.61
C HIS A 430 17.63 49.30 -44.09
N PRO A 431 16.34 49.66 -44.15
CA PRO A 431 15.87 50.95 -43.65
C PRO A 431 16.28 51.20 -42.19
N GLY A 432 17.06 52.26 -41.97
CA GLY A 432 17.51 52.68 -40.63
C GLY A 432 18.78 51.98 -40.12
N ALA A 433 19.51 51.27 -40.98
CA ALA A 433 20.88 50.86 -40.68
C ALA A 433 21.80 52.07 -40.44
N THR A 434 22.99 51.85 -39.87
CA THR A 434 23.98 52.92 -39.65
C THR A 434 24.94 52.97 -40.82
N GLU A 435 25.17 54.15 -41.39
CA GLU A 435 26.16 54.36 -42.43
C GLU A 435 27.56 53.96 -41.95
N VAL A 436 28.17 53.05 -42.70
CA VAL A 436 29.54 52.57 -42.51
C VAL A 436 30.31 52.83 -43.80
N CYS A 437 31.64 52.93 -43.74
CA CYS A 437 32.44 53.32 -44.89
C CYS A 437 32.71 52.14 -45.85
N ASP A 438 31.67 51.62 -46.50
CA ASP A 438 31.70 50.44 -47.37
C ASP A 438 31.26 50.73 -48.82
N SER A 439 30.89 51.97 -49.13
CA SER A 439 30.38 52.44 -50.42
C SER A 439 29.03 51.86 -50.82
N VAL A 440 28.27 51.40 -49.83
CA VAL A 440 26.88 50.99 -49.89
C VAL A 440 26.01 52.08 -49.22
N ASP A 441 24.74 52.13 -49.60
CA ASP A 441 23.72 52.99 -48.99
C ASP A 441 23.02 52.10 -47.95
N ASN A 442 23.66 51.93 -46.79
CA ASN A 442 23.28 50.90 -45.82
C ASN A 442 21.88 51.17 -45.25
N ASP A 443 21.51 52.44 -45.08
CA ASP A 443 20.24 52.80 -44.47
C ASP A 443 19.08 52.97 -45.49
N CYS A 444 19.36 52.71 -46.76
CA CYS A 444 18.46 52.83 -47.91
C CYS A 444 17.84 54.25 -48.06
N ASP A 445 18.51 55.31 -47.58
CA ASP A 445 18.02 56.70 -47.63
C ASP A 445 18.35 57.44 -48.94
N GLY A 446 19.28 56.92 -49.74
CA GLY A 446 19.71 57.46 -51.02
C GLY A 446 21.07 58.17 -51.03
N THR A 447 21.86 58.10 -49.95
CA THR A 447 23.23 58.65 -49.84
C THR A 447 24.27 57.58 -49.47
N VAL A 448 25.58 57.85 -49.64
CA VAL A 448 26.65 56.83 -49.46
C VAL A 448 27.85 57.45 -48.71
N ASP A 449 28.30 56.81 -47.62
CA ASP A 449 29.55 57.02 -46.86
C ASP A 449 29.86 58.47 -46.38
N ASP A 450 28.91 59.19 -45.78
CA ASP A 450 29.10 60.64 -45.47
C ASP A 450 29.63 60.97 -44.04
N LEU A 451 30.87 60.57 -43.68
CA LEU A 451 31.54 60.83 -42.38
C LEU A 451 32.70 61.89 -42.42
N THR A 452 33.10 62.55 -41.30
CA THR A 452 34.06 63.71 -41.24
C THR A 452 35.19 63.60 -40.19
N ASP A 453 36.43 64.08 -40.47
CA ASP A 453 37.65 64.18 -39.58
C ASP A 453 37.47 65.15 -38.38
N GLY A 454 37.53 64.58 -37.17
CA GLY A 454 37.12 65.20 -35.90
C GLY A 454 38.23 65.87 -35.08
N ASP A 455 39.45 65.33 -35.07
CA ASP A 455 40.53 65.77 -34.17
C ASP A 455 41.76 66.37 -34.88
N GLY A 456 41.85 66.21 -36.21
CA GLY A 456 42.85 66.81 -37.07
C GLY A 456 44.23 66.17 -37.03
N ASP A 457 44.34 64.90 -36.67
CA ASP A 457 45.58 64.12 -36.77
C ASP A 457 45.96 63.78 -38.23
N GLY A 458 44.98 63.89 -39.15
CA GLY A 458 45.12 63.71 -40.59
C GLY A 458 44.41 62.48 -41.17
N PHE A 459 43.74 61.69 -40.34
CA PHE A 459 42.83 60.61 -40.72
C PHE A 459 41.36 61.07 -40.52
N ALA A 460 40.43 60.54 -41.31
CA ALA A 460 39.00 60.82 -41.14
C ALA A 460 38.36 59.66 -40.38
N ALA A 461 37.15 59.82 -39.83
CA ALA A 461 36.44 58.75 -39.10
C ALA A 461 36.41 57.35 -39.78
N CYS A 462 36.59 57.26 -41.11
CA CYS A 462 36.74 55.99 -41.83
C CYS A 462 38.08 55.26 -41.60
N ASP A 463 39.13 56.02 -41.30
CA ASP A 463 40.54 55.61 -41.27
C ASP A 463 41.18 55.79 -39.87
N ASP A 464 40.40 56.26 -38.87
CA ASP A 464 40.83 56.58 -37.50
C ASP A 464 39.90 55.90 -36.47
N CYS A 465 40.46 55.06 -35.58
CA CYS A 465 39.69 54.32 -34.60
C CYS A 465 39.27 55.15 -33.36
N ASP A 466 39.88 56.31 -33.13
CA ASP A 466 39.37 57.34 -32.22
C ASP A 466 39.64 58.73 -32.82
N ASP A 467 38.78 59.14 -33.76
CA ASP A 467 38.77 60.44 -34.46
C ASP A 467 38.56 61.66 -33.52
N GLY A 468 38.66 61.44 -32.20
CA GLY A 468 38.70 62.43 -31.13
C GLY A 468 40.06 62.52 -30.40
N ASP A 469 41.00 61.60 -30.63
CA ASP A 469 42.27 61.44 -29.92
C ASP A 469 43.51 61.24 -30.82
N SER A 470 44.28 62.33 -30.99
CA SER A 470 45.50 62.37 -31.82
C SER A 470 46.66 61.44 -31.40
N THR A 471 46.48 60.64 -30.35
CA THR A 471 47.43 59.60 -29.94
C THR A 471 47.03 58.18 -30.34
N THR A 472 45.83 58.02 -30.87
CA THR A 472 45.24 56.77 -31.33
C THR A 472 45.10 56.83 -32.85
N TYR A 473 45.95 56.09 -33.56
CA TYR A 473 45.97 56.12 -35.03
C TYR A 473 46.72 54.90 -35.57
N PRO A 474 46.48 54.50 -36.84
CA PRO A 474 47.18 53.39 -37.48
C PRO A 474 48.72 53.42 -37.31
N GLY A 475 49.27 52.55 -36.44
CA GLY A 475 50.71 52.36 -36.19
C GLY A 475 51.34 53.08 -34.98
N ALA A 476 50.59 53.38 -33.92
CA ALA A 476 51.08 53.85 -32.61
C ALA A 476 51.81 52.73 -31.78
N ILE A 477 52.02 52.93 -30.46
CA ILE A 477 52.65 51.94 -29.54
C ILE A 477 51.60 51.49 -28.51
N GLU A 478 51.40 50.18 -28.39
CA GLU A 478 50.40 49.53 -27.54
C GLU A 478 50.80 49.36 -26.05
N TRP A 479 49.82 49.47 -25.15
CA TRP A 479 49.96 49.32 -23.69
C TRP A 479 48.72 48.64 -23.11
N CYS A 480 48.84 47.89 -22.00
CA CYS A 480 47.68 47.32 -21.28
C CYS A 480 46.84 48.41 -20.59
N ASN A 481 46.07 49.19 -21.36
CA ASN A 481 45.36 50.38 -20.87
C ASN A 481 43.87 50.43 -21.28
N GLY A 482 43.40 49.42 -22.02
CA GLY A 482 42.04 49.25 -22.51
C GLY A 482 41.74 50.05 -23.78
N ARG A 483 42.76 50.36 -24.59
CA ARG A 483 42.63 51.10 -25.86
C ARG A 483 43.49 50.44 -26.93
N ASP A 484 42.91 50.21 -28.10
CA ASP A 484 43.63 49.89 -29.34
C ASP A 484 44.33 51.17 -29.79
N ASP A 485 45.56 51.38 -29.30
CA ASP A 485 46.28 52.63 -29.50
C ASP A 485 46.77 52.74 -30.96
N ASP A 486 47.05 51.61 -31.62
CA ASP A 486 47.62 51.57 -32.97
C ASP A 486 46.63 51.25 -34.11
N CYS A 487 45.33 51.19 -33.80
CA CYS A 487 44.22 50.97 -34.71
C CYS A 487 44.41 49.75 -35.63
N ASP A 488 45.06 48.70 -35.14
CA ASP A 488 45.23 47.44 -35.87
C ASP A 488 44.07 46.45 -35.64
N GLY A 489 43.10 46.85 -34.81
CA GLY A 489 41.82 46.19 -34.57
C GLY A 489 41.82 45.31 -33.32
N THR A 490 42.75 45.57 -32.39
CA THR A 490 43.26 44.57 -31.47
C THR A 490 43.71 45.33 -30.21
N THR A 491 42.97 45.18 -29.11
CA THR A 491 43.09 46.02 -27.90
C THR A 491 43.88 45.28 -26.83
N ASP A 492 44.95 45.89 -26.31
CA ASP A 492 45.75 45.33 -25.21
C ASP A 492 46.34 43.92 -25.53
N GLU A 493 46.96 43.79 -26.69
CA GLU A 493 47.52 42.52 -27.19
C GLU A 493 48.67 41.96 -26.34
N ALA A 494 49.00 40.67 -26.55
CA ALA A 494 50.05 39.97 -25.82
C ALA A 494 51.48 40.54 -26.01
N ASP A 495 51.71 41.40 -27.00
CA ASP A 495 52.97 42.12 -27.19
C ASP A 495 52.99 43.53 -26.58
N ALA A 496 51.91 43.93 -25.88
CA ALA A 496 51.88 45.08 -25.00
C ALA A 496 53.08 45.06 -24.05
N ALA A 497 53.65 46.23 -23.80
CA ALA A 497 54.93 46.35 -23.09
C ALA A 497 54.89 45.85 -21.63
N ASP A 498 53.71 45.65 -21.05
CA ASP A 498 53.45 45.33 -19.64
C ASP A 498 52.53 44.12 -19.35
N ALA A 499 52.34 43.20 -20.32
CA ALA A 499 51.53 41.98 -20.14
C ALA A 499 52.10 40.97 -19.10
N SER A 500 51.20 40.28 -18.37
CA SER A 500 51.51 39.29 -17.30
C SER A 500 51.36 37.84 -17.77
N THR A 501 51.93 36.86 -17.05
CA THR A 501 51.78 35.42 -17.36
C THR A 501 50.76 34.76 -16.42
N TRP A 502 49.86 33.94 -16.98
CA TRP A 502 48.74 33.28 -16.31
C TRP A 502 48.77 31.76 -16.55
N TYR A 503 48.22 30.97 -15.63
CA TYR A 503 48.22 29.49 -15.64
C TYR A 503 46.78 28.98 -15.72
N ILE A 504 46.52 27.95 -16.52
CA ILE A 504 45.16 27.41 -16.68
C ILE A 504 44.64 26.91 -15.32
N ASP A 505 43.35 27.10 -15.06
CA ASP A 505 42.56 26.71 -13.88
C ASP A 505 41.27 26.09 -14.45
N TYR A 506 41.32 24.81 -14.77
CA TYR A 506 40.27 24.12 -15.53
C TYR A 506 39.10 23.67 -14.65
N ASP A 507 39.31 23.45 -13.35
CA ASP A 507 38.28 23.09 -12.38
C ASP A 507 37.76 24.28 -11.53
N SER A 508 38.35 25.47 -11.69
CA SER A 508 37.91 26.75 -11.13
C SER A 508 38.07 26.88 -9.61
N ASP A 509 39.08 26.24 -9.03
CA ASP A 509 39.36 26.27 -7.59
C ASP A 509 40.26 27.45 -7.15
N GLY A 510 40.82 28.18 -8.11
CA GLY A 510 41.67 29.36 -7.91
C GLY A 510 43.18 29.09 -7.89
N TYR A 511 43.59 27.84 -8.05
CA TYR A 511 44.95 27.40 -8.35
C TYR A 511 45.02 26.96 -9.82
N GLY A 512 46.22 26.91 -10.38
CA GLY A 512 46.36 26.61 -11.79
C GLY A 512 47.58 25.79 -12.09
N SER A 513 47.60 25.14 -13.25
CA SER A 513 48.65 24.22 -13.63
C SER A 513 49.80 24.90 -14.37
N THR A 514 51.04 24.61 -13.94
CA THR A 514 52.25 24.96 -14.72
C THR A 514 52.32 24.31 -16.11
N ARG A 515 51.43 23.38 -16.42
CA ARG A 515 51.44 22.61 -17.67
C ARG A 515 50.97 23.43 -18.87
N PHE A 516 50.11 24.43 -18.66
CA PHE A 516 49.66 25.36 -19.69
C PHE A 516 49.66 26.79 -19.15
N SER A 517 50.27 27.71 -19.89
CA SER A 517 50.40 29.11 -19.48
C SER A 517 50.31 30.05 -20.67
N GLU A 518 49.69 31.21 -20.48
CA GLU A 518 49.55 32.25 -21.50
C GLU A 518 50.04 33.62 -20.99
N THR A 519 50.39 34.53 -21.91
CA THR A 519 50.79 35.90 -21.58
C THR A 519 49.73 36.86 -22.10
N ALA A 520 49.15 37.65 -21.21
CA ALA A 520 48.04 38.55 -21.49
C ALA A 520 48.01 39.70 -20.47
N CYS A 521 47.41 40.83 -20.85
CA CYS A 521 47.22 41.99 -19.97
C CYS A 521 46.30 41.69 -18.78
N ASP A 522 45.21 40.97 -19.05
CA ASP A 522 44.28 40.46 -18.05
C ASP A 522 44.33 38.92 -18.01
N ALA A 523 43.83 38.34 -16.91
CA ALA A 523 43.70 36.90 -16.77
C ALA A 523 42.78 36.36 -17.87
N PRO A 524 43.26 35.49 -18.77
CA PRO A 524 42.40 34.78 -19.70
C PRO A 524 41.34 33.99 -18.93
N ALA A 525 40.18 33.77 -19.53
CA ALA A 525 39.15 32.92 -18.93
C ALA A 525 39.73 31.54 -18.64
N TYR A 526 39.45 31.00 -17.45
CA TYR A 526 40.01 29.73 -16.95
C TYR A 526 41.53 29.80 -16.70
N TYR A 527 42.09 30.97 -16.38
CA TYR A 527 43.48 31.09 -15.96
C TYR A 527 43.62 31.95 -14.70
N VAL A 528 44.55 31.58 -13.82
CA VAL A 528 44.87 32.27 -12.57
C VAL A 528 46.38 32.55 -12.45
N ALA A 529 46.74 33.39 -11.49
CA ALA A 529 48.13 33.78 -11.28
C ALA A 529 48.94 32.76 -10.46
N ASN A 530 48.25 31.89 -9.71
CA ASN A 530 48.88 30.88 -8.87
C ASN A 530 49.07 29.57 -9.64
N ALA A 531 50.19 28.87 -9.44
CA ALA A 531 50.61 27.76 -10.28
C ALA A 531 50.78 26.42 -9.50
N ASP A 532 50.17 26.33 -8.32
CA ASP A 532 50.46 25.30 -7.32
C ASP A 532 49.48 24.11 -7.34
N ASP A 533 48.66 23.99 -8.39
CA ASP A 533 47.71 22.89 -8.58
C ASP A 533 48.39 21.62 -9.14
N CYS A 534 48.13 20.46 -8.52
CA CYS A 534 48.64 19.16 -8.95
C CYS A 534 47.67 18.33 -9.80
N ASP A 535 46.36 18.60 -9.78
CA ASP A 535 45.35 18.05 -10.68
C ASP A 535 44.25 19.08 -11.03
N ASP A 536 44.59 19.95 -11.97
CA ASP A 536 43.76 21.01 -12.59
C ASP A 536 42.40 20.56 -13.16
N THR A 537 42.05 19.28 -13.08
CA THR A 537 40.75 18.76 -13.52
C THR A 537 39.81 18.41 -12.37
N ASP A 538 40.24 18.61 -11.12
CA ASP A 538 39.53 18.25 -9.91
C ASP A 538 39.69 19.33 -8.83
N ALA A 539 38.63 20.12 -8.62
CA ALA A 539 38.65 21.27 -7.72
C ALA A 539 38.83 20.90 -6.24
N ASP A 540 38.70 19.61 -5.89
CA ASP A 540 38.97 19.10 -4.55
C ASP A 540 40.46 18.78 -4.34
N VAL A 541 41.28 18.82 -5.40
CA VAL A 541 42.71 18.47 -5.43
C VAL A 541 43.58 19.71 -5.63
N SER A 542 43.93 20.39 -4.54
CA SER A 542 44.76 21.59 -4.58
C SER A 542 45.44 21.89 -3.25
N PRO A 543 46.32 22.91 -3.13
CA PRO A 543 47.03 23.20 -1.87
C PRO A 543 46.16 23.49 -0.63
N VAL A 544 44.84 23.62 -0.81
CA VAL A 544 43.85 23.78 0.28
C VAL A 544 42.83 22.64 0.33
N GLY A 545 42.96 21.65 -0.55
CA GLY A 545 42.17 20.42 -0.55
C GLY A 545 42.26 19.71 0.79
N ILE A 546 41.19 18.99 1.13
CA ILE A 546 41.10 18.23 2.38
C ILE A 546 41.27 16.75 2.01
N GLU A 547 42.25 16.11 2.63
CA GLU A 547 42.53 14.68 2.46
C GLU A 547 41.28 13.82 2.71
N VAL A 548 40.83 13.13 1.66
CA VAL A 548 39.77 12.13 1.69
C VAL A 548 40.33 10.78 1.22
N CYS A 549 39.76 9.68 1.70
CA CYS A 549 40.30 8.33 1.44
C CYS A 549 40.00 7.83 0.02
N ASN A 550 40.54 8.50 -1.00
CA ASN A 550 40.28 8.25 -2.42
C ASN A 550 41.55 7.78 -3.18
N GLY A 551 42.72 7.74 -2.52
CA GLY A 551 43.99 7.34 -3.14
C GLY A 551 44.66 8.43 -3.97
N LEU A 552 44.21 9.69 -3.82
CA LEU A 552 44.80 10.89 -4.39
C LEU A 552 45.58 11.68 -3.31
N ASP A 553 46.31 12.70 -3.74
CA ASP A 553 47.08 13.63 -2.91
C ASP A 553 46.30 14.94 -2.98
N ASP A 554 45.17 15.00 -2.24
CA ASP A 554 44.13 16.02 -2.39
C ASP A 554 44.64 17.40 -1.96
N ASP A 555 45.59 17.47 -1.01
CA ASP A 555 46.18 18.73 -0.57
C ASP A 555 47.48 19.13 -1.31
N CYS A 556 47.87 18.34 -2.32
CA CYS A 556 49.09 18.50 -3.13
C CYS A 556 50.39 18.63 -2.30
N ASP A 557 50.44 18.15 -1.05
CA ASP A 557 51.62 18.24 -0.19
C ASP A 557 52.67 17.15 -0.46
N GLY A 558 52.32 16.15 -1.27
CA GLY A 558 53.18 15.01 -1.63
C GLY A 558 52.91 13.74 -0.82
N SER A 559 51.87 13.74 0.01
CA SER A 559 51.36 12.60 0.78
C SER A 559 50.08 12.08 0.12
N ILE A 560 49.91 10.77 0.01
CA ILE A 560 48.64 10.18 -0.47
C ILE A 560 47.88 9.71 0.76
N ASP A 561 46.65 10.19 0.95
CA ASP A 561 45.75 9.94 2.09
C ASP A 561 46.43 10.20 3.46
N GLY A 562 47.13 11.33 3.59
CA GLY A 562 48.07 11.63 4.67
C GLY A 562 47.58 12.65 5.70
N GLY A 563 46.88 12.24 6.75
CA GLY A 563 46.46 13.16 7.82
C GLY A 563 45.39 12.54 8.72
N THR A 564 44.74 13.35 9.58
CA THR A 564 43.39 13.00 10.08
C THR A 564 42.41 13.20 8.93
N ALA A 565 42.52 12.32 7.93
CA ALA A 565 41.58 12.22 6.84
C ALA A 565 40.18 11.98 7.40
N SER A 566 39.17 12.36 6.63
CA SER A 566 37.76 11.96 6.82
C SER A 566 37.60 10.45 6.59
N GLY A 567 38.35 9.64 7.33
CA GLY A 567 38.16 8.19 7.35
C GLY A 567 36.79 7.87 7.91
N SER A 568 36.19 6.77 7.45
CA SER A 568 35.00 6.25 8.09
C SER A 568 35.28 6.02 9.57
N THR A 569 34.31 6.35 10.42
CA THR A 569 34.32 5.88 11.81
C THR A 569 34.09 4.37 11.77
N TRP A 570 34.99 3.63 12.40
CA TRP A 570 34.86 2.19 12.61
C TRP A 570 34.67 1.93 14.09
N TYR A 571 33.93 0.89 14.42
CA TYR A 571 33.49 0.54 15.76
C TYR A 571 34.12 -0.78 16.17
N GLU A 572 34.67 -0.87 17.37
CA GLU A 572 35.31 -2.10 17.86
C GLU A 572 34.28 -3.24 17.86
N ASP A 573 34.68 -4.40 17.35
CA ASP A 573 33.89 -5.64 17.27
C ASP A 573 34.63 -6.70 18.09
N ASP A 574 34.41 -6.73 19.41
CA ASP A 574 35.18 -7.58 20.35
C ASP A 574 34.79 -9.06 20.25
N ASP A 575 33.53 -9.35 19.90
CA ASP A 575 33.01 -10.71 19.83
C ASP A 575 32.97 -11.33 18.40
N GLY A 576 33.07 -10.52 17.36
CA GLY A 576 33.26 -10.93 15.98
C GLY A 576 31.99 -11.24 15.20
N ASP A 577 30.84 -10.69 15.57
CA ASP A 577 29.55 -10.96 14.93
C ASP A 577 29.24 -10.07 13.72
N GLY A 578 29.95 -8.94 13.59
CA GLY A 578 29.83 -8.00 12.47
C GLY A 578 29.22 -6.64 12.82
N TYR A 579 28.75 -6.46 14.05
CA TYR A 579 28.30 -5.19 14.62
C TYR A 579 29.34 -4.71 15.66
N GLY A 580 29.35 -3.42 16.01
CA GLY A 580 30.38 -2.88 16.89
C GLY A 580 29.90 -1.79 17.85
N ASP A 581 30.69 -1.52 18.88
CA ASP A 581 30.37 -0.60 19.97
C ASP A 581 30.50 0.88 19.55
N ALA A 582 29.38 1.60 19.49
CA ALA A 582 29.31 3.05 19.24
C ALA A 582 30.19 3.90 20.17
N SER A 583 30.51 3.40 21.37
CA SER A 583 31.36 4.06 22.36
C SER A 583 32.86 3.78 22.19
N SER A 584 33.24 2.82 21.35
CA SER A 584 34.63 2.44 21.03
C SER A 584 34.95 2.64 19.55
N THR A 585 35.25 3.88 19.18
CA THR A 585 35.48 4.29 17.79
C THR A 585 36.95 4.41 17.40
N SER A 586 37.28 4.12 16.13
CA SER A 586 38.55 4.45 15.48
C SER A 586 38.30 5.01 14.08
N VAL A 587 38.99 6.10 13.71
CA VAL A 587 38.87 6.72 12.37
C VAL A 587 40.00 6.22 11.47
N ALA A 588 39.66 5.61 10.33
CA ALA A 588 40.61 5.12 9.33
C ALA A 588 39.98 4.96 7.94
N CYS A 589 40.79 4.94 6.89
CA CYS A 589 40.32 4.73 5.51
C CYS A 589 39.85 3.29 5.23
N ASP A 590 40.47 2.32 5.88
CA ASP A 590 40.10 0.90 5.83
C ASP A 590 39.81 0.43 7.25
N ALA A 591 38.89 -0.54 7.38
CA ALA A 591 38.56 -1.20 8.65
C ALA A 591 39.82 -1.62 9.42
N PRO A 592 40.11 -0.99 10.57
CA PRO A 592 41.13 -1.48 11.48
C PRO A 592 40.83 -2.93 11.87
N SER A 593 41.87 -3.73 12.13
CA SER A 593 41.66 -5.12 12.53
C SER A 593 40.89 -5.18 13.85
N GLY A 594 39.72 -5.83 13.84
CA GLY A 594 38.81 -5.92 14.99
C GLY A 594 37.81 -4.76 15.10
N PHE A 595 37.55 -4.07 13.98
CA PHE A 595 36.55 -3.02 13.90
C PHE A 595 35.66 -3.23 12.67
N VAL A 596 34.39 -2.85 12.77
CA VAL A 596 33.36 -2.92 11.72
C VAL A 596 32.72 -1.55 11.49
N ALA A 597 31.93 -1.42 10.42
CA ALA A 597 31.34 -0.14 10.03
C ALA A 597 29.99 0.13 10.72
N ASP A 598 29.35 -0.93 11.22
CA ASP A 598 28.03 -0.91 11.81
C ASP A 598 28.14 -0.72 13.33
N ASP A 599 27.46 0.29 13.90
CA ASP A 599 27.61 0.72 15.30
C ASP A 599 26.42 0.36 16.20
N THR A 600 25.63 -0.58 15.72
CA THR A 600 24.31 -0.90 16.26
C THR A 600 24.36 -2.02 17.30
N ASP A 601 25.55 -2.44 17.74
CA ASP A 601 25.71 -3.44 18.78
C ASP A 601 25.48 -2.84 20.18
N CYS A 602 24.47 -3.34 20.88
CA CYS A 602 24.13 -2.94 22.24
C CYS A 602 24.86 -3.72 23.35
N ASP A 603 25.53 -4.84 23.02
CA ASP A 603 26.46 -5.57 23.90
C ASP A 603 27.57 -6.28 23.10
N ASP A 604 28.56 -5.50 22.65
CA ASP A 604 29.77 -5.89 21.86
C ASP A 604 30.66 -6.98 22.51
N ALA A 605 30.27 -7.51 23.67
CA ALA A 605 30.92 -8.64 24.32
C ALA A 605 30.17 -9.97 24.12
N ASP A 606 28.97 -9.97 23.54
CA ASP A 606 28.11 -11.14 23.36
C ASP A 606 27.41 -11.21 21.99
N SER A 607 28.04 -11.91 21.05
CA SER A 607 27.62 -12.19 19.66
C SER A 607 26.21 -12.75 19.41
N THR A 608 25.42 -12.94 20.48
CA THR A 608 23.98 -13.26 20.40
C THR A 608 23.08 -12.05 20.58
N ILE A 609 23.62 -10.89 20.94
CA ILE A 609 22.93 -9.62 21.14
C ILE A 609 23.43 -8.66 20.06
N ASN A 610 22.64 -8.47 19.02
CA ASN A 610 22.94 -7.60 17.89
C ASN A 610 21.69 -7.42 17.03
N PRO A 611 21.62 -6.42 16.13
CA PRO A 611 20.41 -6.16 15.35
C PRO A 611 19.94 -7.21 14.36
N ALA A 612 20.74 -8.25 14.12
CA ALA A 612 20.30 -9.41 13.35
C ALA A 612 19.97 -10.63 14.22
N ALA A 613 20.08 -10.50 15.54
CA ALA A 613 19.63 -11.51 16.48
C ALA A 613 18.10 -11.65 16.40
N SER A 614 17.61 -12.77 16.92
CA SER A 614 16.18 -13.00 17.03
C SER A 614 15.82 -12.94 18.50
N GLU A 615 14.79 -12.17 18.81
CA GLU A 615 14.31 -11.93 20.16
C GLU A 615 13.89 -13.21 20.90
N GLU A 616 14.56 -13.45 22.03
CA GLU A 616 14.26 -14.53 22.96
C GLU A 616 13.65 -13.93 24.23
N CYS A 617 12.52 -14.45 24.73
CA CYS A 617 11.87 -13.90 25.92
C CYS A 617 12.73 -14.09 27.20
N ASN A 618 13.75 -13.25 27.38
CA ASN A 618 14.87 -13.43 28.29
C ASN A 618 15.20 -12.14 29.07
N SER A 619 14.48 -11.04 28.78
CA SER A 619 14.63 -9.71 29.40
C SER A 619 15.95 -9.01 29.07
N VAL A 620 16.50 -9.35 27.92
CA VAL A 620 17.57 -8.66 27.21
C VAL A 620 16.96 -8.17 25.89
N ASP A 621 17.37 -7.00 25.46
CA ASP A 621 17.12 -6.48 24.10
C ASP A 621 18.14 -7.20 23.21
N ASP A 622 17.75 -8.34 22.65
CA ASP A 622 18.65 -9.21 21.87
C ASP A 622 18.90 -8.61 20.48
N ASP A 623 17.91 -7.93 19.88
CA ASP A 623 18.01 -7.30 18.56
C ASP A 623 18.30 -5.79 18.58
N CYS A 624 18.64 -5.24 19.74
CA CYS A 624 19.12 -3.88 19.91
C CYS A 624 18.20 -2.80 19.32
N ASP A 625 16.88 -3.06 19.20
CA ASP A 625 15.90 -2.12 18.67
C ASP A 625 15.40 -1.11 19.73
N GLY A 626 15.82 -1.29 20.99
CA GLY A 626 15.46 -0.45 22.14
C GLY A 626 14.20 -0.93 22.88
N SER A 627 13.55 -1.97 22.37
CA SER A 627 12.48 -2.72 23.02
C SER A 627 13.06 -3.96 23.71
N VAL A 628 12.28 -4.61 24.55
CA VAL A 628 12.73 -5.82 25.25
C VAL A 628 11.60 -6.83 25.15
N ASP A 629 11.87 -7.99 24.53
CA ASP A 629 10.97 -9.13 24.41
C ASP A 629 9.66 -8.85 23.61
N GLU A 630 9.71 -8.13 22.48
CA GLU A 630 8.56 -7.69 21.66
C GLU A 630 8.15 -8.66 20.54
N SER A 631 9.06 -9.53 20.04
CA SER A 631 8.70 -10.48 18.97
C SER A 631 9.45 -11.83 18.93
N SER A 632 9.05 -12.80 19.75
CA SER A 632 9.62 -14.17 19.66
C SER A 632 8.87 -15.11 18.70
N THR A 633 9.59 -15.72 17.76
CA THR A 633 9.11 -16.87 16.94
C THR A 633 8.88 -18.15 17.74
N THR A 634 9.19 -18.14 19.04
CA THR A 634 8.91 -19.23 20.00
C THR A 634 8.00 -18.80 21.17
N GLY A 635 7.18 -17.76 20.94
CA GLY A 635 6.31 -17.16 21.95
C GLY A 635 5.46 -18.15 22.77
N LEU A 636 5.20 -17.77 24.03
CA LEU A 636 4.31 -18.48 24.94
C LEU A 636 2.89 -18.49 24.38
N THR A 637 2.21 -19.64 24.43
CA THR A 637 0.80 -19.74 24.04
C THR A 637 -0.08 -19.14 25.12
N TRP A 638 -0.92 -18.18 24.74
CA TRP A 638 -1.93 -17.58 25.60
C TRP A 638 -3.33 -18.05 25.22
N TYR A 639 -4.14 -18.37 26.22
CA TYR A 639 -5.51 -18.84 26.12
C TYR A 639 -6.45 -17.75 26.63
N VAL A 640 -7.56 -17.51 25.96
CA VAL A 640 -8.58 -16.55 26.43
C VAL A 640 -8.99 -16.90 27.86
N ASP A 641 -9.05 -15.92 28.75
CA ASP A 641 -9.46 -16.04 30.16
C ASP A 641 -10.57 -14.99 30.40
N SER A 642 -11.82 -15.35 30.09
CA SER A 642 -12.92 -14.38 30.05
C SER A 642 -13.50 -14.04 31.44
N ASP A 643 -13.27 -14.88 32.45
CA ASP A 643 -13.77 -14.69 33.80
C ASP A 643 -12.70 -14.27 34.83
N GLY A 644 -11.43 -14.36 34.46
CA GLY A 644 -10.28 -13.83 35.19
C GLY A 644 -9.78 -14.73 36.31
N ASP A 645 -10.01 -16.04 36.25
CA ASP A 645 -9.61 -16.99 37.28
C ASP A 645 -8.15 -17.49 37.16
N GLY A 646 -7.52 -17.21 36.01
CA GLY A 646 -6.14 -17.56 35.70
C GLY A 646 -5.97 -18.89 34.96
N TYR A 647 -7.04 -19.53 34.51
CA TYR A 647 -7.06 -20.58 33.50
C TYR A 647 -7.74 -20.03 32.24
N GLY A 648 -7.39 -20.57 31.07
CA GLY A 648 -8.00 -20.15 29.82
C GLY A 648 -8.53 -21.32 29.00
N SER A 649 -9.48 -21.01 28.13
CA SER A 649 -10.10 -22.01 27.27
C SER A 649 -9.09 -22.61 26.28
N SER A 650 -8.90 -23.92 26.39
CA SER A 650 -8.05 -24.73 25.49
C SER A 650 -8.47 -24.70 24.01
N THR A 651 -9.62 -24.10 23.69
CA THR A 651 -10.17 -24.01 22.33
C THR A 651 -9.95 -22.66 21.65
N THR A 652 -9.43 -21.66 22.37
CA THR A 652 -9.22 -20.30 21.86
C THR A 652 -7.82 -19.80 22.22
N THR A 653 -6.97 -19.65 21.22
CA THR A 653 -5.62 -19.09 21.33
C THR A 653 -5.59 -17.66 20.81
N THR A 654 -4.97 -16.73 21.54
CA THR A 654 -5.00 -15.29 21.22
C THR A 654 -3.78 -14.77 20.50
N ALA A 655 -2.55 -15.23 20.83
CA ALA A 655 -1.33 -14.82 20.12
C ALA A 655 -0.08 -15.59 20.60
N TYR A 656 1.02 -15.49 19.83
CA TYR A 656 2.39 -15.81 20.26
C TYR A 656 3.08 -14.51 20.67
N THR A 657 3.11 -14.18 21.96
CA THR A 657 3.72 -12.94 22.48
C THR A 657 4.45 -13.23 23.79
N CYS A 658 5.53 -12.50 24.11
CA CYS A 658 6.26 -12.68 25.37
C CYS A 658 5.51 -12.12 26.60
N SER A 659 4.58 -11.18 26.39
CA SER A 659 3.70 -10.64 27.42
C SER A 659 2.24 -11.06 27.20
N ALA A 660 1.51 -11.31 28.30
CA ALA A 660 0.13 -11.78 28.27
C ALA A 660 -0.80 -10.73 27.63
N PRO A 661 -1.50 -11.05 26.53
CA PRO A 661 -2.62 -10.25 26.07
C PRO A 661 -3.64 -10.02 27.19
N ALA A 662 -4.23 -8.83 27.26
CA ALA A 662 -5.23 -8.52 28.28
C ALA A 662 -6.42 -9.48 28.19
N GLY A 663 -6.76 -10.16 29.29
CA GLY A 663 -7.83 -11.18 29.32
C GLY A 663 -7.38 -12.55 28.79
N SER A 664 -6.11 -12.91 29.00
CA SER A 664 -5.59 -14.23 28.65
C SER A 664 -4.71 -14.83 29.74
N SER A 665 -4.67 -16.17 29.80
CA SER A 665 -3.86 -16.97 30.72
C SER A 665 -2.84 -17.84 29.98
N ALA A 666 -1.70 -18.10 30.61
CA ALA A 666 -0.69 -19.04 30.14
C ALA A 666 -1.02 -20.51 30.46
N ILE A 667 -2.11 -20.76 31.21
CA ILE A 667 -2.50 -22.09 31.66
C ILE A 667 -3.82 -22.45 30.98
N ASP A 668 -3.84 -23.51 30.18
CA ASP A 668 -5.07 -24.03 29.58
C ASP A 668 -5.81 -25.01 30.48
N GLY A 669 -7.04 -25.32 30.08
CA GLY A 669 -7.83 -26.42 30.66
C GLY A 669 -9.13 -25.99 31.29
N ASP A 670 -9.51 -24.72 31.17
CA ASP A 670 -10.82 -24.25 31.56
C ASP A 670 -11.91 -24.87 30.66
N CYS A 671 -12.87 -25.52 31.29
CA CYS A 671 -14.01 -26.19 30.64
C CYS A 671 -15.28 -25.33 30.62
N ASP A 672 -15.33 -24.21 31.34
CA ASP A 672 -16.34 -23.14 31.23
C ASP A 672 -15.72 -21.77 31.53
N ASP A 673 -15.07 -21.19 30.52
CA ASP A 673 -14.35 -19.90 30.52
C ASP A 673 -15.18 -18.66 30.91
N THR A 674 -16.44 -18.85 31.29
CA THR A 674 -17.36 -17.79 31.72
C THR A 674 -17.72 -17.84 33.20
N ASP A 675 -17.25 -18.85 33.94
CA ASP A 675 -17.49 -19.05 35.36
C ASP A 675 -16.22 -19.41 36.13
N ALA A 676 -15.66 -18.39 36.81
CA ALA A 676 -14.44 -18.47 37.63
C ALA A 676 -14.49 -19.43 38.85
N ALA A 677 -15.49 -20.29 38.94
CA ALA A 677 -15.61 -21.38 39.88
C ALA A 677 -15.43 -22.77 39.23
N ILE A 678 -15.19 -22.82 37.91
CA ILE A 678 -15.05 -24.03 37.12
C ILE A 678 -13.67 -23.99 36.44
N SER A 679 -12.69 -24.66 37.04
CA SER A 679 -11.32 -24.67 36.53
C SER A 679 -10.54 -25.89 37.03
N PRO A 680 -9.43 -26.28 36.38
CA PRO A 680 -8.57 -27.36 36.88
C PRO A 680 -8.01 -27.17 38.30
N ALA A 681 -8.06 -25.95 38.86
CA ALA A 681 -7.65 -25.68 40.23
C ALA A 681 -8.77 -25.81 41.25
N ASP A 682 -10.02 -25.82 40.80
CA ASP A 682 -11.17 -25.89 41.67
C ASP A 682 -11.36 -27.28 42.26
N THR A 683 -12.18 -27.34 43.30
CA THR A 683 -12.48 -28.59 43.99
C THR A 683 -13.88 -28.99 43.64
N GLU A 684 -13.99 -30.17 43.02
CA GLU A 684 -15.25 -30.79 42.68
C GLU A 684 -16.31 -30.72 43.80
N VAL A 685 -17.47 -30.17 43.47
CA VAL A 685 -18.65 -30.13 44.34
C VAL A 685 -19.78 -30.94 43.72
N CYS A 686 -20.61 -31.56 44.56
CA CYS A 686 -21.68 -32.43 44.09
C CYS A 686 -22.89 -31.61 43.57
N ASN A 687 -22.73 -30.89 42.45
CA ASN A 687 -23.71 -29.99 41.83
C ASN A 687 -24.16 -30.43 40.42
N GLY A 688 -23.50 -31.43 39.81
CA GLY A 688 -23.76 -31.88 38.45
C GLY A 688 -23.06 -31.06 37.36
N GLU A 689 -22.00 -30.34 37.71
CA GLU A 689 -21.06 -29.63 36.84
C GLU A 689 -19.66 -30.23 37.07
N ASP A 690 -18.80 -30.24 36.06
CA ASP A 690 -17.41 -30.73 36.16
C ASP A 690 -16.53 -29.58 36.65
N ASP A 691 -16.57 -29.28 37.96
CA ASP A 691 -15.99 -28.04 38.52
C ASP A 691 -14.47 -28.06 38.45
N ASP A 692 -13.84 -29.25 38.49
CA ASP A 692 -12.37 -29.40 38.41
C ASP A 692 -11.84 -29.76 37.02
N CYS A 693 -12.71 -29.73 36.00
CA CYS A 693 -12.42 -29.98 34.59
C CYS A 693 -11.61 -31.28 34.33
N ASP A 694 -11.77 -32.30 35.18
CA ASP A 694 -11.07 -33.58 35.05
C ASP A 694 -11.78 -34.56 34.08
N GLY A 695 -12.94 -34.14 33.56
CA GLY A 695 -13.79 -34.90 32.67
C GLY A 695 -14.86 -35.72 33.40
N SER A 696 -15.00 -35.55 34.71
CA SER A 696 -16.01 -36.23 35.52
C SER A 696 -16.91 -35.24 36.28
N VAL A 697 -18.14 -35.10 35.77
CA VAL A 697 -19.22 -34.20 36.25
C VAL A 697 -19.58 -34.27 37.75
N ASP A 698 -19.11 -35.28 38.49
CA ASP A 698 -19.40 -35.45 39.91
C ASP A 698 -18.55 -36.64 40.42
N SER A 699 -17.37 -36.38 40.97
CA SER A 699 -16.54 -37.47 41.52
C SER A 699 -17.20 -38.10 42.76
N ALA A 700 -17.09 -39.43 42.92
CA ALA A 700 -17.69 -40.13 44.07
C ALA A 700 -17.18 -39.62 45.43
N SER A 701 -15.98 -39.04 45.46
CA SER A 701 -15.39 -38.43 46.66
C SER A 701 -16.03 -37.07 47.00
N ALA A 702 -16.35 -36.26 45.99
CA ALA A 702 -17.03 -34.97 46.13
C ALA A 702 -18.45 -35.13 46.70
N CYS A 703 -19.17 -36.17 46.27
CA CYS A 703 -20.50 -36.50 46.80
C CYS A 703 -20.51 -37.19 48.18
N GLY A 704 -19.35 -37.31 48.85
CA GLY A 704 -19.25 -37.89 50.19
C GLY A 704 -19.47 -39.41 50.23
N CYS A 705 -19.12 -40.09 49.14
CA CYS A 705 -19.24 -41.54 48.97
C CYS A 705 -17.87 -42.23 48.95
N SER A 706 -17.83 -43.51 49.35
CA SER A 706 -16.65 -44.38 49.19
C SER A 706 -16.93 -45.46 48.16
N VAL A 707 -15.98 -45.78 47.29
CA VAL A 707 -16.20 -46.75 46.20
C VAL A 707 -15.53 -48.10 46.48
N ALA A 708 -16.21 -49.21 46.18
CA ALA A 708 -15.61 -50.54 46.18
C ALA A 708 -16.23 -51.44 45.10
N THR A 709 -15.44 -52.30 44.47
CA THR A 709 -15.90 -53.24 43.43
C THR A 709 -16.02 -54.66 43.98
N TYR A 710 -17.15 -55.32 43.72
CA TYR A 710 -17.36 -56.72 44.10
C TYR A 710 -16.89 -57.64 42.97
N SER A 711 -15.84 -58.43 43.22
CA SER A 711 -15.27 -59.35 42.23
C SER A 711 -16.19 -60.53 41.86
N GLY A 712 -17.29 -60.74 42.58
CA GLY A 712 -18.25 -61.82 42.31
C GLY A 712 -19.10 -61.59 41.06
N ASN A 713 -19.48 -60.34 40.80
CA ASN A 713 -20.26 -59.92 39.62
C ASN A 713 -19.53 -58.85 38.77
N GLY A 714 -18.48 -58.22 39.29
CA GLY A 714 -17.74 -57.15 38.62
C GLY A 714 -18.37 -55.76 38.80
N HIS A 715 -19.48 -55.66 39.53
CA HIS A 715 -20.17 -54.40 39.77
C HIS A 715 -19.41 -53.54 40.78
N THR A 716 -19.51 -52.23 40.58
CA THR A 716 -18.90 -51.21 41.43
C THR A 716 -19.98 -50.57 42.28
N TYR A 717 -19.71 -50.41 43.58
CA TYR A 717 -20.67 -49.89 44.54
C TYR A 717 -20.12 -48.61 45.17
N MET A 718 -20.98 -47.62 45.34
CA MET A 718 -20.70 -46.42 46.12
C MET A 718 -21.45 -46.44 47.44
N PHE A 719 -20.75 -46.09 48.50
CA PHE A 719 -21.23 -46.09 49.86
C PHE A 719 -21.31 -44.65 50.37
N CYS A 720 -22.49 -44.05 50.24
CA CYS A 720 -22.71 -42.63 50.49
C CYS A 720 -23.18 -42.37 51.91
N THR A 721 -22.46 -41.50 52.63
CA THR A 721 -22.76 -41.18 54.04
C THR A 721 -23.76 -40.02 54.19
N THR A 722 -23.96 -39.25 53.13
CA THR A 722 -24.89 -38.12 53.07
C THR A 722 -26.32 -38.59 53.29
N GLY A 723 -27.01 -37.98 54.27
CA GLY A 723 -28.37 -38.36 54.62
C GLY A 723 -29.38 -37.96 53.55
N SER A 724 -29.96 -38.94 52.87
CA SER A 724 -30.94 -38.73 51.79
C SER A 724 -32.24 -39.50 52.04
N TYR A 725 -33.34 -38.97 51.53
CA TYR A 725 -34.60 -39.71 51.41
C TYR A 725 -34.50 -40.69 50.23
N TRP A 726 -35.26 -41.78 50.24
CA TRP A 726 -35.07 -42.87 49.27
C TRP A 726 -35.12 -42.41 47.80
N ALA A 727 -36.09 -41.55 47.44
CA ALA A 727 -36.19 -41.02 46.07
C ALA A 727 -35.01 -40.10 45.71
N ALA A 728 -34.58 -39.25 46.64
CA ALA A 728 -33.42 -38.37 46.43
C ALA A 728 -32.11 -39.16 46.35
N ALA A 729 -31.96 -40.22 47.16
CA ALA A 729 -30.85 -41.15 47.08
C ALA A 729 -30.81 -41.86 45.72
N SER A 730 -31.98 -42.29 45.21
CA SER A 730 -32.09 -42.84 43.85
C SER A 730 -31.62 -41.85 42.79
N SER A 731 -32.07 -40.59 42.87
CA SER A 731 -31.61 -39.55 41.95
C SER A 731 -30.10 -39.27 42.08
N SER A 732 -29.57 -39.28 43.30
CA SER A 732 -28.14 -39.05 43.55
C SER A 732 -27.27 -40.17 42.96
N CYS A 733 -27.72 -41.42 43.04
CA CYS A 733 -27.04 -42.51 42.35
C CYS A 733 -27.09 -42.32 40.82
N SER A 734 -28.25 -41.93 40.28
CA SER A 734 -28.41 -41.74 38.83
C SER A 734 -27.62 -40.58 38.26
N ALA A 735 -27.39 -39.50 39.04
CA ALA A 735 -26.59 -38.34 38.63
C ALA A 735 -25.17 -38.76 38.23
N VAL A 736 -24.56 -39.66 39.00
CA VAL A 736 -23.19 -40.14 38.74
C VAL A 736 -23.11 -41.42 37.90
N GLY A 737 -24.20 -41.81 37.23
CA GLY A 737 -24.23 -43.01 36.37
C GLY A 737 -24.40 -44.36 37.10
N TYR A 738 -24.88 -44.34 38.34
CA TYR A 738 -25.20 -45.54 39.15
C TYR A 738 -26.73 -45.66 39.34
N HIS A 739 -27.18 -46.70 40.03
CA HIS A 739 -28.53 -46.81 40.58
C HIS A 739 -28.46 -47.27 42.04
N LEU A 740 -29.55 -47.17 42.81
CA LEU A 740 -29.57 -47.77 44.15
C LEU A 740 -29.28 -49.27 44.06
N ALA A 741 -28.43 -49.77 44.95
CA ALA A 741 -27.88 -51.12 44.88
C ALA A 741 -28.95 -52.21 44.89
N THR A 742 -28.77 -53.21 44.03
CA THR A 742 -29.52 -54.46 44.03
C THR A 742 -28.72 -55.57 44.72
N MET A 743 -29.36 -56.72 44.91
CA MET A 743 -28.75 -57.88 45.58
C MET A 743 -29.21 -59.15 44.87
N ALA A 744 -28.34 -59.77 44.09
CA ALA A 744 -28.64 -60.97 43.32
C ALA A 744 -28.55 -62.25 44.16
N ASP A 745 -27.65 -62.30 45.15
CA ASP A 745 -27.46 -63.46 46.03
C ASP A 745 -26.93 -63.15 47.44
N ALA A 746 -26.79 -64.20 48.26
CA ALA A 746 -26.33 -64.10 49.64
C ALA A 746 -24.85 -63.71 49.79
N ALA A 747 -24.01 -64.00 48.80
CA ALA A 747 -22.59 -63.66 48.83
C ALA A 747 -22.39 -62.16 48.59
N GLU A 748 -23.11 -61.61 47.60
CA GLU A 748 -23.18 -60.18 47.33
C GLU A 748 -23.72 -59.41 48.53
N ASN A 749 -24.88 -59.79 49.07
CA ASN A 749 -25.45 -59.14 50.27
C ASN A 749 -24.47 -59.13 51.45
N SER A 750 -23.77 -60.24 51.69
CA SER A 750 -22.78 -60.31 52.77
C SER A 750 -21.58 -59.40 52.51
N TRP A 751 -21.16 -59.25 51.26
CA TRP A 751 -20.05 -58.38 50.89
C TRP A 751 -20.44 -56.90 51.01
N VAL A 752 -21.60 -56.52 50.44
CA VAL A 752 -22.12 -55.14 50.51
C VAL A 752 -22.32 -54.73 51.96
N THR A 753 -22.87 -55.61 52.82
CA THR A 753 -22.97 -55.38 54.27
C THR A 753 -21.61 -55.10 54.92
N GLY A 754 -20.57 -55.84 54.53
CA GLY A 754 -19.22 -55.65 55.07
C GLY A 754 -18.62 -54.29 54.70
N GLN A 755 -18.83 -53.86 53.45
CA GLN A 755 -18.40 -52.54 52.98
C GLN A 755 -19.23 -51.41 53.61
N ALA A 756 -20.55 -51.56 53.67
CA ALA A 756 -21.44 -50.59 54.31
C ALA A 756 -21.07 -50.36 55.79
N ASN A 757 -20.76 -51.42 56.53
CA ASN A 757 -20.28 -51.31 57.91
C ASN A 757 -18.90 -50.63 58.04
N THR A 758 -18.12 -50.60 56.96
CA THR A 758 -16.81 -49.96 56.91
C THR A 758 -16.94 -48.47 56.56
N TYR A 759 -17.76 -48.14 55.57
CA TYR A 759 -17.85 -46.79 54.99
C TYR A 759 -19.02 -45.95 55.51
N ILE A 760 -20.15 -46.58 55.87
CA ILE A 760 -21.38 -45.92 56.35
C ILE A 760 -21.60 -46.27 57.82
N THR A 761 -20.69 -45.83 58.70
CA THR A 761 -20.76 -46.18 60.11
C THR A 761 -21.91 -45.48 60.83
N GLY A 762 -22.78 -46.24 61.50
CA GLY A 762 -23.84 -45.68 62.36
C GLY A 762 -25.10 -45.21 61.64
N SER A 763 -25.27 -45.60 60.37
CA SER A 763 -26.47 -45.34 59.56
C SER A 763 -26.89 -46.65 58.89
N ASP A 764 -28.20 -46.86 58.71
CA ASP A 764 -28.75 -48.02 57.99
C ASP A 764 -29.05 -47.57 56.55
N PRO A 765 -28.21 -47.88 55.56
CA PRO A 765 -28.31 -47.23 54.26
C PRO A 765 -29.46 -47.78 53.39
N TRP A 766 -30.02 -46.91 52.55
CA TRP A 766 -30.99 -47.30 51.52
C TRP A 766 -30.38 -48.24 50.49
N ILE A 767 -31.19 -49.19 50.03
CA ILE A 767 -30.96 -50.04 48.86
C ILE A 767 -32.14 -49.91 47.88
N GLY A 768 -32.00 -50.45 46.67
CA GLY A 768 -32.96 -50.22 45.58
C GLY A 768 -34.29 -50.97 45.70
N PHE A 769 -34.49 -51.78 46.75
CA PHE A 769 -35.68 -52.61 46.90
C PHE A 769 -36.88 -51.82 47.44
N ASN A 770 -38.02 -51.92 46.77
CA ASN A 770 -39.23 -51.17 47.11
C ASN A 770 -40.51 -51.90 46.67
N ASP A 771 -41.67 -51.56 47.23
CA ASP A 771 -42.98 -52.00 46.74
C ASP A 771 -43.95 -50.83 46.46
N LEU A 772 -43.39 -49.64 46.22
CA LEU A 772 -44.08 -48.37 45.90
C LEU A 772 -45.19 -48.52 44.84
N ALA A 773 -44.98 -49.38 43.83
CA ALA A 773 -45.94 -49.59 42.75
C ALA A 773 -47.14 -50.46 43.15
N SER A 774 -46.94 -51.40 44.07
CA SER A 774 -47.97 -52.34 44.52
C SER A 774 -47.58 -52.94 45.87
N GLU A 775 -48.23 -52.46 46.92
CA GLU A 775 -48.16 -52.99 48.30
C GLU A 775 -48.03 -54.53 48.36
N GLY A 776 -46.98 -54.99 49.03
CA GLY A 776 -46.64 -56.41 49.21
C GLY A 776 -45.96 -57.07 48.01
N SER A 777 -45.71 -56.34 46.92
CA SER A 777 -45.03 -56.81 45.71
C SER A 777 -43.71 -56.08 45.50
N TRP A 778 -42.70 -56.52 46.23
CA TRP A 778 -41.36 -55.93 46.22
C TRP A 778 -40.60 -56.17 44.90
N VAL A 779 -39.95 -55.12 44.41
CA VAL A 779 -39.18 -55.06 43.16
C VAL A 779 -37.91 -54.22 43.36
N TRP A 780 -36.90 -54.45 42.53
CA TRP A 780 -35.75 -53.54 42.41
C TRP A 780 -36.13 -52.31 41.60
N ALA A 781 -35.63 -51.13 42.00
CA ALA A 781 -35.84 -49.88 41.26
C ALA A 781 -35.33 -49.94 39.81
N THR A 782 -34.32 -50.77 39.54
CA THR A 782 -33.79 -51.04 38.18
C THR A 782 -34.73 -51.87 37.31
N GLY A 783 -35.70 -52.57 37.91
CA GLY A 783 -36.56 -53.55 37.23
C GLY A 783 -35.95 -54.95 37.11
N GLU A 784 -34.77 -55.20 37.71
CA GLU A 784 -34.16 -56.52 37.76
C GLU A 784 -35.05 -57.58 38.43
N ALA A 785 -34.86 -58.84 38.02
CA ALA A 785 -35.59 -59.96 38.58
C ALA A 785 -35.21 -60.22 40.05
N VAL A 786 -36.21 -60.33 40.91
CA VAL A 786 -35.99 -60.61 42.34
C VAL A 786 -35.60 -62.08 42.54
N THR A 787 -34.30 -62.36 42.64
CA THR A 787 -33.73 -63.71 42.86
C THR A 787 -33.37 -64.00 44.31
N TYR A 788 -33.23 -62.96 45.13
CA TYR A 788 -32.78 -63.05 46.52
C TYR A 788 -33.50 -62.01 47.39
N THR A 789 -33.77 -62.38 48.64
CA THR A 789 -34.29 -61.48 49.68
C THR A 789 -33.66 -61.84 51.02
N ASN A 790 -33.40 -60.85 51.87
CA ASN A 790 -32.78 -61.07 53.18
C ASN A 790 -33.47 -60.29 54.32
N TRP A 791 -34.79 -60.36 54.38
CA TRP A 791 -35.59 -59.67 55.39
C TRP A 791 -35.26 -60.06 56.83
N GLY A 792 -35.29 -59.07 57.73
CA GLY A 792 -35.19 -59.26 59.16
C GLY A 792 -36.33 -60.09 59.75
N SER A 793 -36.14 -60.56 60.99
CA SER A 793 -37.15 -61.35 61.69
C SER A 793 -38.41 -60.51 61.95
N GLY A 794 -39.45 -60.73 61.15
CA GLY A 794 -40.71 -60.01 61.24
C GLY A 794 -40.94 -59.03 60.10
N GLU A 795 -39.94 -58.84 59.22
CA GLU A 795 -39.98 -57.94 58.06
C GLU A 795 -40.31 -58.68 56.75
N PRO A 796 -40.84 -57.99 55.73
CA PRO A 796 -41.35 -56.62 55.81
C PRO A 796 -42.66 -56.57 56.60
N ASN A 797 -42.82 -55.59 57.49
CA ASN A 797 -43.95 -55.53 58.42
C ASN A 797 -45.01 -54.47 58.04
N ASN A 798 -44.70 -53.63 57.06
CA ASN A 798 -45.47 -52.50 56.57
C ASN A 798 -46.02 -51.61 57.70
N SER A 799 -45.19 -51.30 58.70
CA SER A 799 -45.58 -50.57 59.91
C SER A 799 -45.66 -49.08 59.63
N GLY A 800 -46.78 -48.67 59.03
CA GLY A 800 -47.04 -47.27 58.73
C GLY A 800 -46.80 -46.92 57.27
N ASN A 801 -47.07 -47.85 56.34
CA ASN A 801 -46.90 -47.65 54.89
C ASN A 801 -45.42 -47.51 54.51
N GLU A 802 -44.67 -48.55 54.88
CA GLU A 802 -43.22 -48.64 54.73
C GLU A 802 -42.89 -49.36 53.42
N ASP A 803 -42.55 -48.57 52.38
CA ASP A 803 -42.49 -49.10 51.02
C ASP A 803 -41.06 -49.20 50.45
N CYS A 804 -40.02 -48.87 51.24
CA CYS A 804 -38.62 -48.80 50.80
C CYS A 804 -37.68 -49.54 51.75
N ALA A 805 -36.72 -50.31 51.20
CA ALA A 805 -35.82 -51.12 52.01
C ALA A 805 -34.51 -50.41 52.36
N HIS A 806 -34.08 -50.52 53.62
CA HIS A 806 -32.73 -50.22 54.07
C HIS A 806 -32.02 -51.45 54.64
N LEU A 807 -30.69 -51.39 54.70
CA LEU A 807 -29.81 -52.47 55.13
C LEU A 807 -29.34 -52.23 56.57
N TYR A 808 -29.61 -53.17 57.49
CA TYR A 808 -29.02 -53.12 58.83
C TYR A 808 -27.56 -53.58 58.83
N ASP A 809 -26.82 -53.19 59.89
CA ASP A 809 -25.44 -53.62 60.16
C ASP A 809 -25.24 -55.15 60.14
N SER A 810 -26.27 -55.91 60.52
CA SER A 810 -26.31 -57.37 60.53
C SER A 810 -26.52 -58.00 59.14
N GLY A 811 -26.78 -57.18 58.13
CA GLY A 811 -26.96 -57.56 56.72
C GLY A 811 -28.38 -57.97 56.35
N VAL A 812 -29.33 -57.94 57.29
CA VAL A 812 -30.75 -58.16 57.01
C VAL A 812 -31.45 -56.85 56.68
N TRP A 813 -32.54 -56.93 55.92
CA TRP A 813 -33.27 -55.77 55.42
C TRP A 813 -34.48 -55.45 56.27
N ASN A 814 -34.89 -54.19 56.23
CA ASN A 814 -36.11 -53.70 56.86
C ASN A 814 -36.79 -52.69 55.93
N ASP A 815 -38.11 -52.76 55.87
CA ASP A 815 -38.93 -51.79 55.17
C ASP A 815 -39.13 -50.54 56.04
N HIS A 816 -39.00 -49.37 55.44
CA HIS A 816 -39.24 -48.09 56.11
C HIS A 816 -39.96 -47.11 55.17
N GLN A 817 -40.59 -46.09 55.75
CA GLN A 817 -41.20 -44.99 54.99
C GLN A 817 -40.14 -44.28 54.14
N CYS A 818 -40.30 -44.31 52.81
CA CYS A 818 -39.36 -43.77 51.83
C CYS A 818 -39.00 -42.29 52.04
N SER A 819 -39.95 -41.50 52.55
CA SER A 819 -39.80 -40.07 52.85
C SER A 819 -39.72 -39.77 54.36
N GLY A 820 -39.74 -40.81 55.21
CA GLY A 820 -39.74 -40.69 56.67
C GLY A 820 -38.36 -40.76 57.31
N LEU A 821 -37.34 -41.19 56.56
CA LEU A 821 -35.96 -41.37 57.03
C LEU A 821 -34.97 -40.72 56.06
N SER A 822 -34.09 -39.87 56.60
CA SER A 822 -32.90 -39.38 55.92
C SER A 822 -31.72 -40.19 56.48
N THR A 823 -31.11 -41.01 55.64
CA THR A 823 -30.04 -41.96 55.99
C THR A 823 -29.07 -42.07 54.80
N GLY A 824 -27.89 -42.65 55.02
CA GLY A 824 -26.97 -42.98 53.93
C GLY A 824 -27.61 -43.90 52.87
N TYR A 825 -26.91 -44.14 51.78
CA TYR A 825 -27.43 -44.98 50.69
C TYR A 825 -26.30 -45.65 49.93
N ILE A 826 -26.62 -46.75 49.26
CA ILE A 826 -25.66 -47.52 48.48
C ILE A 826 -26.07 -47.46 47.01
N CYS A 827 -25.15 -47.02 46.17
CA CYS A 827 -25.30 -47.04 44.72
C CYS A 827 -24.52 -48.21 44.12
N GLU A 828 -24.90 -48.66 42.93
CA GLU A 828 -24.28 -49.74 42.16
C GLU A 828 -24.23 -49.37 40.66
N SER A 829 -23.15 -49.75 39.99
CA SER A 829 -23.00 -49.70 38.54
C SER A 829 -22.36 -50.98 38.01
N GLY A 830 -22.85 -51.45 36.85
CA GLY A 830 -22.18 -52.44 36.00
C GLY A 830 -23.10 -53.43 35.32
#